data_AF-A0A3L7DXC4-F1
#
_entry.id   AF-A0A3L7DXC4-F1
#
_cell.length_a   1.000
_cell.length_b   1.000
_cell.length_c   1.000
_cell.angle_alpha   90.00
_cell.angle_beta   90.00
_cell.angle_gamma   90.00
#
_symmetry.space_group_name_H-M   'P 1'
#
loop_
_entity.id
_entity.type
_entity.pdbx_description
1 polymer ?
#
loop_
_entity_poly.entity_id
_entity_poly.type
_entity_poly.pdbx_seq_one_letter_code
_entity_poly.pdbx_strand_id
1 'polypeptide(L)'
;MMFYGVGWMSAASPPRRRWARLWPCLLFTLLLISGCASRPYQGADPGAAGFLQRAVVQQQDGLVISAAVPTAEETIALTGLDLYQQGIQPLWLKVENRSDAPARVITWSIDRDYFAPIEVAYMNRRPYSKAGYQAMERWFMDTALPRRIPAGEVHSGLVYTNRMEGTKGFNLTLIHRESVADFTFFVPLPGFTPDFMTRDFAALYRSEERGDYDQAGLQRVLEQELACCATSPDGAASGAPFNVVLVGEGGTVRRAMLRGGWQETATDNEVASRARLQSYRGREPDAIYSQQRADGDERIVLHLWLSPWLARGSPVWIGQVYYARMQDPLFQWAREQGLQDTEVYRFFARESLVSDIDSAQRYLYQNLWYGGSLEKVGYVRGMDEVPVEEPMQGFEGTPVFSHGMRMVAFLSDEFRAIDEVTYLNNPAAMLAAQDPEMPFEGRQVRPPNDRQHSKTSGPLTVTTAVPSAGETQEIFKVDLYARNIQPVWIEIENNSDEVLQLTPMGIDELYFTPREAANRTRRGFRGRHAERYERRGHIRLSVPPNSTQSGYIFSRVDEGTKSFNVDVLGQDSAHLMTFFVPVPGLRIDHHEVDMNALYSPAEIREVGLAELVAALEAMPCCVRDAAGQEKGDPLNLVFIGQPLDLYYAFMRAGWDETETIYGASLWKTGLSAITGGAYRYSPVSALYVFDRPQDAAMQRARGSIHERNHLRVWMTPLLYQGLPVWIGQISRDIGVRFTRKTITTHKIDPDVDETREFLLEDMVFTQGVKAFGYIGGVGAADYDEPRGNLTGDPYFTDGQRVLMWLSGEPVGLDEVRLVDLSPYRTGVVGP
;
A
#
# COMPACT_ATOMS: atom_id res chain seq x y z
N MET A 1 67.60 -12.92 34.26
CA MET A 1 68.65 -12.13 34.93
C MET A 1 69.44 -11.41 33.84
N MET A 2 69.47 -10.08 33.95
CA MET A 2 70.17 -9.01 33.20
C MET A 2 71.21 -9.38 32.12
N PHE A 3 71.04 -8.90 30.88
CA PHE A 3 71.74 -7.77 30.19
C PHE A 3 73.21 -8.09 29.80
N TYR A 4 73.89 -7.59 28.77
CA TYR A 4 73.93 -6.38 27.91
C TYR A 4 74.54 -6.86 26.56
N GLY A 5 74.55 -6.16 25.42
CA GLY A 5 74.79 -4.75 25.14
C GLY A 5 75.29 -4.61 23.69
N VAL A 6 75.31 -3.37 23.23
CA VAL A 6 75.30 -2.88 21.83
C VAL A 6 76.72 -2.62 21.30
N GLY A 7 76.92 -2.69 19.98
CA GLY A 7 78.07 -2.12 19.27
C GLY A 7 77.73 -1.76 17.81
N TRP A 8 77.96 -0.50 17.41
CA TRP A 8 77.62 0.11 16.12
C TRP A 8 78.84 0.26 15.17
N MET A 9 78.52 0.52 13.89
CA MET A 9 79.30 1.11 12.78
C MET A 9 80.10 0.19 11.83
N SER A 10 79.67 0.09 10.57
CA SER A 10 80.24 0.84 9.42
C SER A 10 79.66 0.36 8.09
N ALA A 11 79.43 1.31 7.17
CA ALA A 11 78.89 1.11 5.84
C ALA A 11 79.96 0.71 4.80
N ALA A 12 79.59 -0.15 3.85
CA ALA A 12 80.22 -0.28 2.54
C ALA A 12 79.17 -0.65 1.47
N SER A 13 79.40 -0.15 0.26
CA SER A 13 78.52 0.08 -0.90
C SER A 13 77.79 -1.14 -1.51
N PRO A 14 76.75 -0.93 -2.37
CA PRO A 14 75.72 -1.92 -2.67
C PRO A 14 76.02 -2.79 -3.91
N PRO A 15 75.50 -4.03 -4.00
CA PRO A 15 75.50 -4.77 -5.25
C PRO A 15 74.22 -4.52 -6.05
N ARG A 16 74.42 -4.20 -7.32
CA ARG A 16 73.40 -4.09 -8.37
C ARG A 16 72.69 -5.44 -8.60
N ARG A 17 71.45 -5.33 -9.12
CA ARG A 17 70.64 -6.35 -9.83
C ARG A 17 69.79 -7.32 -8.98
N ARG A 18 68.61 -6.86 -8.54
CA ARG A 18 67.42 -7.73 -8.30
C ARG A 18 66.06 -7.08 -8.62
N TRP A 19 66.00 -6.05 -9.47
CA TRP A 19 64.75 -5.33 -9.78
C TRP A 19 64.10 -5.71 -11.14
N ALA A 20 64.66 -6.67 -11.87
CA ALA A 20 64.19 -7.04 -13.22
C ALA A 20 63.19 -8.22 -13.25
N ARG A 21 62.72 -8.72 -12.11
CA ARG A 21 61.75 -9.85 -12.05
C ARG A 21 60.44 -9.56 -11.31
N LEU A 22 60.29 -8.38 -10.69
CA LEU A 22 59.03 -7.95 -10.08
C LEU A 22 58.19 -7.06 -11.00
N TRP A 23 58.79 -6.52 -12.07
CA TRP A 23 58.10 -5.65 -13.02
C TRP A 23 57.00 -6.36 -13.84
N PRO A 24 57.16 -7.61 -14.32
CA PRO A 24 56.10 -8.27 -15.08
C PRO A 24 54.88 -8.58 -14.22
N CYS A 25 55.08 -8.98 -12.96
CA CYS A 25 53.97 -9.21 -12.03
C CYS A 25 53.29 -7.89 -11.63
N LEU A 26 54.04 -6.82 -11.36
CA LEU A 26 53.43 -5.51 -11.07
C LEU A 26 52.69 -4.96 -12.30
N LEU A 27 53.19 -5.14 -13.52
CA LEU A 27 52.50 -4.76 -14.75
C LEU A 27 51.27 -5.63 -15.02
N PHE A 28 51.30 -6.94 -14.72
CA PHE A 28 50.13 -7.81 -14.86
C PHE A 28 49.05 -7.48 -13.82
N THR A 29 49.44 -7.15 -12.58
CA THR A 29 48.49 -6.66 -11.56
C THR A 29 47.99 -5.26 -11.90
N LEU A 30 48.83 -4.36 -12.43
CA LEU A 30 48.41 -3.04 -12.94
C LEU A 30 47.55 -3.14 -14.22
N LEU A 31 47.74 -4.15 -15.08
CA LEU A 31 46.90 -4.44 -16.25
C LEU A 31 45.55 -5.07 -15.86
N LEU A 32 45.53 -5.90 -14.80
CA LEU A 32 44.29 -6.41 -14.20
C LEU A 32 43.53 -5.31 -13.43
N ILE A 33 44.22 -4.30 -12.89
CA ILE A 33 43.61 -3.13 -12.23
C ILE A 33 43.24 -2.02 -13.24
N SER A 34 43.91 -1.95 -14.41
CA SER A 34 43.55 -1.01 -15.50
C SER A 34 42.52 -1.57 -16.49
N GLY A 35 42.12 -2.85 -16.33
CA GLY A 35 40.93 -3.43 -16.96
C GLY A 35 39.60 -2.94 -16.38
N CYS A 36 39.60 -2.17 -15.28
CA CYS A 36 38.45 -1.41 -14.82
C CYS A 36 38.22 -0.16 -15.68
N ALA A 37 38.21 -0.32 -17.01
CA ALA A 37 37.60 0.66 -17.90
C ALA A 37 36.08 0.58 -17.68
N SER A 38 35.61 1.40 -16.75
CA SER A 38 34.22 1.60 -16.37
C SER A 38 33.30 1.72 -17.59
N ARG A 39 32.22 0.91 -17.63
CA ARG A 39 31.35 0.74 -18.81
C ARG A 39 30.61 2.05 -19.16
N PRO A 40 30.52 2.45 -20.45
CA PRO A 40 29.55 3.45 -20.89
C PRO A 40 28.12 2.90 -20.77
N TYR A 41 27.14 3.78 -20.71
CA TYR A 41 25.72 3.41 -20.73
C TYR A 41 25.09 3.85 -22.06
N GLN A 42 24.22 3.00 -22.60
CA GLN A 42 23.39 3.32 -23.75
C GLN A 42 22.09 2.50 -23.65
N GLY A 43 20.98 3.17 -23.37
CA GLY A 43 19.65 2.58 -23.49
C GLY A 43 19.12 2.67 -24.93
N ALA A 44 18.15 1.82 -25.26
CA ALA A 44 17.45 1.86 -26.54
C ALA A 44 16.24 2.81 -26.48
N ASP A 45 15.70 3.18 -27.63
CA ASP A 45 14.47 3.97 -27.71
C ASP A 45 13.25 3.08 -27.43
N PRO A 46 12.44 3.36 -26.39
CA PRO A 46 11.22 2.59 -26.12
C PRO A 46 10.19 2.69 -27.24
N GLY A 47 10.15 3.79 -27.99
CA GLY A 47 9.15 4.05 -29.04
C GLY A 47 9.25 3.13 -30.26
N ALA A 48 10.36 2.41 -30.43
CA ALA A 48 10.60 1.48 -31.53
C ALA A 48 10.63 0.01 -31.09
N ALA A 49 10.27 -0.28 -29.84
CA ALA A 49 10.45 -1.60 -29.26
C ALA A 49 9.38 -2.62 -29.73
N GLY A 50 9.78 -3.88 -29.86
CA GLY A 50 8.89 -4.96 -30.34
C GLY A 50 7.69 -5.24 -29.42
N PHE A 51 7.81 -4.96 -28.11
CA PHE A 51 6.73 -5.15 -27.15
C PHE A 51 5.51 -4.26 -27.42
N LEU A 52 5.67 -3.15 -28.15
CA LEU A 52 4.58 -2.25 -28.52
C LEU A 52 3.53 -2.92 -29.41
N GLN A 53 3.88 -3.99 -30.12
CA GLN A 53 2.92 -4.78 -30.91
C GLN A 53 1.86 -5.45 -30.03
N ARG A 54 2.11 -5.55 -28.71
CA ARG A 54 1.20 -6.13 -27.72
C ARG A 54 0.48 -5.06 -26.91
N ALA A 55 0.49 -3.80 -27.36
CA ALA A 55 -0.16 -2.72 -26.63
C ALA A 55 -1.68 -2.91 -26.57
N VAL A 56 -2.23 -2.80 -25.38
CA VAL A 56 -3.68 -2.73 -25.15
C VAL A 56 -4.10 -1.27 -25.30
N VAL A 57 -5.17 -1.01 -26.06
CA VAL A 57 -5.67 0.34 -26.33
C VAL A 57 -7.06 0.50 -25.73
N GLN A 58 -7.25 1.60 -24.99
CA GLN A 58 -8.56 2.04 -24.51
C GLN A 58 -8.78 3.50 -24.90
N GLN A 59 -10.05 3.89 -25.01
CA GLN A 59 -10.44 5.25 -25.37
C GLN A 59 -11.67 5.68 -24.57
N GLN A 60 -11.60 6.88 -24.01
CA GLN A 60 -12.69 7.53 -23.28
C GLN A 60 -12.54 9.06 -23.41
N ASP A 61 -13.64 9.77 -23.59
CA ASP A 61 -13.71 11.26 -23.54
C ASP A 61 -12.69 12.02 -24.41
N GLY A 62 -12.31 11.44 -25.56
CA GLY A 62 -11.33 12.02 -26.49
C GLY A 62 -9.87 11.74 -26.10
N LEU A 63 -9.63 10.97 -25.05
CA LEU A 63 -8.32 10.43 -24.67
C LEU A 63 -8.18 9.02 -25.24
N VAL A 64 -7.06 8.75 -25.92
CA VAL A 64 -6.69 7.41 -26.39
C VAL A 64 -5.43 6.98 -25.68
N ILE A 65 -5.52 5.91 -24.90
CA ILE A 65 -4.43 5.39 -24.08
C ILE A 65 -3.98 4.05 -24.66
N SER A 66 -2.68 3.93 -24.93
CA SER A 66 -2.05 2.64 -25.26
C SER A 66 -1.10 2.23 -24.14
N ALA A 67 -1.18 0.97 -23.70
CA ALA A 67 -0.35 0.43 -22.63
C ALA A 67 0.35 -0.86 -23.06
N ALA A 68 1.66 -0.97 -22.81
CA ALA A 68 2.43 -2.17 -23.07
C ALA A 68 3.46 -2.42 -21.97
N VAL A 69 3.77 -3.68 -21.70
CA VAL A 69 4.72 -4.08 -20.66
C VAL A 69 5.82 -4.93 -21.29
N PRO A 70 7.10 -4.50 -21.26
CA PRO A 70 8.23 -5.31 -21.71
C PRO A 70 8.42 -6.52 -20.78
N THR A 71 8.84 -7.66 -21.33
CA THR A 71 9.32 -8.81 -20.53
C THR A 71 10.62 -8.47 -19.80
N ALA A 72 11.10 -9.36 -18.93
CA ALA A 72 12.42 -9.23 -18.32
C ALA A 72 13.54 -9.15 -19.38
N GLU A 73 13.49 -10.00 -20.41
CA GLU A 73 14.47 -10.01 -21.51
C GLU A 73 14.39 -8.73 -22.34
N GLU A 74 13.18 -8.28 -22.68
CA GLU A 74 12.98 -7.02 -23.42
C GLU A 74 13.39 -5.80 -22.58
N THR A 75 13.21 -5.85 -21.26
CA THR A 75 13.67 -4.81 -20.33
C THR A 75 15.20 -4.73 -20.30
N ILE A 76 15.89 -5.87 -20.29
CA ILE A 76 17.35 -5.91 -20.41
C ILE A 76 17.78 -5.38 -21.77
N ALA A 77 17.10 -5.74 -22.85
CA ALA A 77 17.41 -5.22 -24.19
C ALA A 77 17.17 -3.70 -24.30
N LEU A 78 16.14 -3.19 -23.64
CA LEU A 78 15.78 -1.77 -23.63
C LEU A 78 16.74 -0.94 -22.78
N THR A 79 17.01 -1.38 -21.56
CA THR A 79 17.69 -0.58 -20.53
C THR A 79 19.15 -0.98 -20.32
N GLY A 80 19.55 -2.18 -20.72
CA GLY A 80 20.81 -2.81 -20.33
C GLY A 80 20.85 -3.30 -18.87
N LEU A 81 19.71 -3.28 -18.16
CA LEU A 81 19.59 -3.56 -16.72
C LEU A 81 18.57 -4.66 -16.45
N ASP A 82 18.86 -5.52 -15.47
CA ASP A 82 17.91 -6.51 -14.97
C ASP A 82 17.05 -5.88 -13.87
N LEU A 83 16.07 -5.08 -14.29
CA LEU A 83 15.14 -4.40 -13.37
C LEU A 83 14.16 -5.39 -12.71
N TYR A 84 13.81 -6.47 -13.42
CA TYR A 84 12.90 -7.50 -12.90
C TYR A 84 13.49 -8.25 -11.70
N GLN A 85 14.80 -8.48 -11.67
CA GLN A 85 15.50 -9.04 -10.50
C GLN A 85 15.46 -8.07 -9.30
N GLN A 86 15.33 -6.78 -9.54
CA GLN A 86 15.24 -5.73 -8.52
C GLN A 86 13.81 -5.49 -8.03
N GLY A 87 12.83 -6.24 -8.55
CA GLY A 87 11.41 -6.01 -8.24
C GLY A 87 10.80 -4.82 -8.99
N ILE A 88 11.48 -4.31 -10.02
CA ILE A 88 11.01 -3.17 -10.83
C ILE A 88 10.53 -3.68 -12.19
N GLN A 89 9.33 -3.25 -12.56
CA GLN A 89 8.69 -3.56 -13.83
C GLN A 89 8.34 -2.27 -14.57
N PRO A 90 9.01 -1.97 -15.69
CA PRO A 90 8.64 -0.84 -16.54
C PRO A 90 7.26 -1.06 -17.17
N LEU A 91 6.49 0.00 -17.27
CA LEU A 91 5.23 0.10 -17.99
C LEU A 91 5.40 1.21 -19.04
N TRP A 92 5.17 0.89 -20.31
CA TRP A 92 5.11 1.90 -21.36
C TRP A 92 3.68 2.36 -21.56
N LEU A 93 3.50 3.68 -21.60
CA LEU A 93 2.24 4.34 -21.87
C LEU A 93 2.38 5.32 -23.02
N LYS A 94 1.33 5.43 -23.84
CA LYS A 94 1.12 6.52 -24.79
C LYS A 94 -0.25 7.12 -24.59
N VAL A 95 -0.27 8.43 -24.41
CA VAL A 95 -1.48 9.23 -24.22
C VAL A 95 -1.63 10.14 -25.44
N GLU A 96 -2.67 9.89 -26.22
CA GLU A 96 -3.09 10.77 -27.31
C GLU A 96 -4.30 11.57 -26.84
N ASN A 97 -4.10 12.88 -26.65
CA ASN A 97 -5.13 13.80 -26.21
C ASN A 97 -5.80 14.46 -27.42
N ARG A 98 -6.93 13.91 -27.88
CA ARG A 98 -7.70 14.44 -29.01
C ARG A 98 -8.74 15.50 -28.61
N SER A 99 -8.70 15.94 -27.35
CA SER A 99 -9.60 16.97 -26.84
C SER A 99 -9.05 18.39 -27.04
N ASP A 100 -9.83 19.39 -26.65
CA ASP A 100 -9.45 20.81 -26.64
C ASP A 100 -8.84 21.29 -25.31
N ALA A 101 -8.69 20.41 -24.33
CA ALA A 101 -8.19 20.74 -23.00
C ALA A 101 -6.95 19.90 -22.67
N PRO A 102 -5.99 20.43 -21.88
CA PRO A 102 -4.87 19.63 -21.41
C PRO A 102 -5.36 18.49 -20.52
N ALA A 103 -4.67 17.36 -20.59
CA ALA A 103 -4.86 16.23 -19.69
C ALA A 103 -3.65 16.11 -18.76
N ARG A 104 -3.88 15.78 -17.50
CA ARG A 104 -2.82 15.48 -16.55
C ARG A 104 -2.86 14.01 -16.16
N VAL A 105 -1.80 13.28 -16.48
CA VAL A 105 -1.55 11.91 -16.01
C VAL A 105 -1.22 11.93 -14.53
N ILE A 106 -1.84 11.04 -13.77
CA ILE A 106 -1.55 10.83 -12.34
C ILE A 106 -0.78 9.52 -12.18
N THR A 107 0.53 9.62 -11.98
CA THR A 107 1.40 8.43 -11.84
C THR A 107 1.05 7.62 -10.59
N TRP A 108 0.63 8.30 -9.51
CA TRP A 108 0.16 7.65 -8.28
C TRP A 108 -0.95 6.61 -8.52
N SER A 109 -1.84 6.85 -9.49
CA SER A 109 -2.95 5.93 -9.81
C SER A 109 -2.51 4.60 -10.44
N ILE A 110 -1.31 4.57 -11.06
CA ILE A 110 -0.72 3.39 -11.69
C ILE A 110 -0.12 2.47 -10.63
N ASP A 111 0.66 3.04 -9.74
CA ASP A 111 1.31 2.35 -8.64
C ASP A 111 1.64 3.40 -7.56
N ARG A 112 1.03 3.27 -6.38
CA ARG A 112 1.21 4.20 -5.25
C ARG A 112 2.67 4.32 -4.81
N ASP A 113 3.46 3.27 -5.01
CA ASP A 113 4.86 3.17 -4.61
C ASP A 113 5.77 2.97 -5.84
N TYR A 114 5.45 3.67 -6.94
CA TYR A 114 6.28 3.71 -8.15
C TYR A 114 7.70 4.24 -7.86
N PHE A 115 8.65 3.84 -8.71
CA PHE A 115 10.04 4.27 -8.67
C PHE A 115 10.25 5.49 -9.56
N ALA A 116 10.94 6.52 -9.03
CA ALA A 116 11.31 7.68 -9.83
C ALA A 116 12.34 7.28 -10.91
N PRO A 117 12.36 7.91 -12.10
CA PRO A 117 13.33 7.56 -13.13
C PRO A 117 14.80 7.64 -12.66
N ILE A 118 15.15 8.71 -11.94
CA ILE A 118 16.52 8.89 -11.42
C ILE A 118 16.85 7.93 -10.28
N GLU A 119 15.86 7.54 -9.50
CA GLU A 119 16.03 6.49 -8.51
C GLU A 119 16.46 5.16 -9.16
N VAL A 120 15.77 4.74 -10.22
CA VAL A 120 16.13 3.51 -10.95
C VAL A 120 17.57 3.61 -11.49
N ALA A 121 17.96 4.76 -12.03
CA ALA A 121 19.34 5.01 -12.46
C ALA A 121 20.33 4.91 -11.29
N TYR A 122 20.01 5.51 -10.14
CA TYR A 122 20.86 5.52 -8.97
C TYR A 122 21.08 4.12 -8.39
N MET A 123 20.05 3.29 -8.34
CA MET A 123 20.14 1.88 -7.93
C MET A 123 21.16 1.11 -8.76
N ASN A 124 21.30 1.47 -10.04
CA ASN A 124 22.15 0.79 -11.03
C ASN A 124 23.50 1.47 -11.31
N ARG A 125 23.89 2.49 -10.53
CA ARG A 125 25.10 3.32 -10.80
C ARG A 125 26.45 2.61 -10.68
N ARG A 126 26.59 1.62 -9.79
CA ARG A 126 27.90 1.09 -9.33
C ARG A 126 28.81 0.52 -10.43
N PRO A 127 28.32 -0.19 -11.46
CA PRO A 127 29.16 -0.75 -12.52
C PRO A 127 29.58 0.25 -13.61
N TYR A 128 29.06 1.49 -13.60
CA TYR A 128 29.26 2.47 -14.66
C TYR A 128 30.29 3.56 -14.29
N SER A 129 30.86 4.18 -15.32
CA SER A 129 31.70 5.38 -15.15
C SER A 129 30.85 6.56 -14.69
N LYS A 130 31.46 7.66 -14.22
CA LYS A 130 30.71 8.90 -13.94
C LYS A 130 29.91 9.36 -15.17
N ALA A 131 30.54 9.35 -16.35
CA ALA A 131 29.87 9.71 -17.60
C ALA A 131 28.79 8.70 -18.01
N GLY A 132 29.03 7.40 -17.78
CA GLY A 132 28.05 6.36 -18.03
C GLY A 132 26.82 6.48 -17.12
N TYR A 133 27.03 6.79 -15.83
CA TYR A 133 25.93 7.07 -14.92
C TYR A 133 25.15 8.33 -15.32
N GLN A 134 25.83 9.42 -15.70
CA GLN A 134 25.16 10.62 -16.20
C GLN A 134 24.33 10.34 -17.47
N ALA A 135 24.87 9.54 -18.40
CA ALA A 135 24.13 9.10 -19.57
C ALA A 135 22.92 8.21 -19.22
N MET A 136 23.03 7.37 -18.18
CA MET A 136 21.92 6.57 -17.66
C MET A 136 20.84 7.45 -17.06
N GLU A 137 21.20 8.33 -16.13
CA GLU A 137 20.28 9.27 -15.48
C GLU A 137 19.51 10.09 -16.52
N ARG A 138 20.22 10.62 -17.53
CA ARG A 138 19.62 11.34 -18.66
C ARG A 138 18.65 10.48 -19.46
N TRP A 139 18.99 9.24 -19.78
CA TRP A 139 18.11 8.33 -20.54
C TRP A 139 16.82 8.02 -19.78
N PHE A 140 16.92 7.75 -18.47
CA PHE A 140 15.74 7.51 -17.63
C PHE A 140 14.83 8.74 -17.57
N MET A 141 15.41 9.95 -17.46
CA MET A 141 14.66 11.20 -17.50
C MET A 141 13.98 11.43 -18.86
N ASP A 142 14.72 11.30 -19.95
CA ASP A 142 14.22 11.59 -21.31
C ASP A 142 13.16 10.57 -21.79
N THR A 143 13.13 9.38 -21.19
CA THR A 143 12.17 8.32 -21.54
C THR A 143 11.01 8.19 -20.56
N ALA A 144 10.97 9.00 -19.50
CA ALA A 144 9.87 9.02 -18.54
C ALA A 144 8.59 9.58 -19.18
N LEU A 145 7.42 9.08 -18.74
CA LEU A 145 6.14 9.62 -19.20
C LEU A 145 5.91 11.04 -18.61
N PRO A 146 5.71 12.08 -19.44
CA PRO A 146 5.37 13.40 -18.93
C PRO A 146 3.97 13.43 -18.31
N ARG A 147 3.82 14.16 -17.20
CA ARG A 147 2.53 14.29 -16.51
C ARG A 147 1.52 15.16 -17.26
N ARG A 148 1.97 16.14 -18.06
CA ARG A 148 1.08 17.07 -18.76
C ARG A 148 1.04 16.74 -20.24
N ILE A 149 -0.16 16.50 -20.75
CA ILE A 149 -0.42 16.22 -22.16
C ILE A 149 -1.26 17.38 -22.71
N PRO A 150 -0.67 18.33 -23.44
CA PRO A 150 -1.41 19.44 -24.02
C PRO A 150 -2.54 18.98 -24.95
N ALA A 151 -3.51 19.85 -25.17
CA ALA A 151 -4.62 19.60 -26.09
C ALA A 151 -4.09 19.32 -27.50
N GLY A 152 -4.55 18.25 -28.14
CA GLY A 152 -4.14 17.84 -29.48
C GLY A 152 -2.76 17.16 -29.57
N GLU A 153 -2.06 16.97 -28.45
CA GLU A 153 -0.72 16.37 -28.45
C GLU A 153 -0.73 14.87 -28.11
N VAL A 154 0.36 14.21 -28.50
CA VAL A 154 0.64 12.80 -28.19
C VAL A 154 1.96 12.70 -27.48
N HIS A 155 1.96 12.08 -26.31
CA HIS A 155 3.16 11.82 -25.52
C HIS A 155 3.22 10.35 -25.13
N SER A 156 4.44 9.83 -24.99
CA SER A 156 4.66 8.46 -24.53
C SER A 156 5.92 8.37 -23.70
N GLY A 157 5.96 7.41 -22.79
CA GLY A 157 7.12 7.17 -21.95
C GLY A 157 6.94 5.98 -21.03
N LEU A 158 7.93 5.77 -20.18
CA LEU A 158 7.99 4.71 -19.19
C LEU A 158 7.56 5.22 -17.82
N VAL A 159 6.86 4.35 -17.10
CA VAL A 159 6.59 4.44 -15.66
C VAL A 159 7.19 3.21 -15.01
N TYR A 160 7.93 3.37 -13.91
CA TYR A 160 8.60 2.25 -13.24
C TYR A 160 7.80 1.81 -12.03
N THR A 161 7.19 0.64 -12.12
CA THR A 161 6.26 0.12 -11.11
C THR A 161 6.84 -1.08 -10.37
N ASN A 162 6.22 -1.48 -9.27
CA ASN A 162 6.51 -2.73 -8.59
C ASN A 162 6.21 -3.92 -9.51
N ARG A 163 7.10 -4.90 -9.49
CA ARG A 163 6.97 -6.13 -10.29
C ARG A 163 5.74 -6.90 -9.84
N MET A 164 4.89 -7.21 -10.80
CA MET A 164 3.79 -8.15 -10.66
C MET A 164 4.07 -9.38 -11.52
N GLU A 165 3.91 -10.57 -10.92
CA GLU A 165 4.00 -11.82 -11.68
C GLU A 165 2.73 -12.05 -12.49
N GLY A 166 2.88 -12.61 -13.69
CA GLY A 166 1.76 -12.89 -14.58
C GLY A 166 1.24 -11.65 -15.32
N THR A 167 -0.05 -11.36 -15.18
CA THR A 167 -0.70 -10.23 -15.86
C THR A 167 -0.47 -8.94 -15.09
N LYS A 168 0.02 -7.89 -15.76
CA LYS A 168 0.14 -6.57 -15.15
C LYS A 168 -1.22 -5.85 -15.16
N GLY A 169 -1.86 -5.81 -14.00
CA GLY A 169 -3.05 -4.99 -13.73
C GLY A 169 -2.65 -3.62 -13.18
N PHE A 170 -3.24 -2.54 -13.69
CA PHE A 170 -3.07 -1.19 -13.13
C PHE A 170 -4.22 -0.25 -13.53
N ASN A 171 -4.44 0.80 -12.74
CA ASN A 171 -5.34 1.89 -13.08
C ASN A 171 -4.54 3.07 -13.68
N LEU A 172 -5.17 3.87 -14.51
CA LEU A 172 -4.62 5.13 -14.99
C LEU A 172 -5.71 6.19 -14.92
N THR A 173 -5.50 7.14 -14.04
CA THR A 173 -6.35 8.32 -13.89
C THR A 173 -5.75 9.51 -14.62
N LEU A 174 -6.57 10.21 -15.39
CA LEU A 174 -6.24 11.51 -15.96
C LEU A 174 -7.22 12.58 -15.47
N ILE A 175 -6.69 13.73 -15.04
CA ILE A 175 -7.51 14.93 -14.78
C ILE A 175 -7.67 15.68 -16.11
N HIS A 176 -8.92 15.90 -16.55
CA HIS A 176 -9.27 16.46 -17.85
C HIS A 176 -10.59 17.24 -17.80
N ARG A 177 -10.63 18.50 -18.27
CA ARG A 177 -11.85 19.34 -18.32
C ARG A 177 -12.67 19.38 -17.01
N GLU A 178 -12.00 19.50 -15.86
CA GLU A 178 -12.66 19.44 -14.53
C GLU A 178 -13.39 18.11 -14.25
N SER A 179 -13.01 17.05 -14.96
CA SER A 179 -13.48 15.69 -14.78
C SER A 179 -12.30 14.72 -14.65
N VAL A 180 -12.61 13.50 -14.24
CA VAL A 180 -11.65 12.41 -14.06
C VAL A 180 -11.94 11.34 -15.10
N ALA A 181 -10.93 10.95 -15.87
CA ALA A 181 -10.99 9.82 -16.78
C ALA A 181 -10.16 8.67 -16.22
N ASP A 182 -10.83 7.57 -15.86
CA ASP A 182 -10.21 6.39 -15.26
C ASP A 182 -10.19 5.23 -16.25
N PHE A 183 -9.00 4.67 -16.44
CA PHE A 183 -8.77 3.50 -17.27
C PHE A 183 -8.24 2.35 -16.41
N THR A 184 -8.70 1.13 -16.62
CA THR A 184 -8.13 -0.06 -15.98
C THR A 184 -7.54 -1.00 -17.03
N PHE A 185 -6.25 -1.25 -16.97
CA PHE A 185 -5.51 -2.08 -17.92
C PHE A 185 -5.13 -3.43 -17.32
N PHE A 186 -5.17 -4.46 -18.17
CA PHE A 186 -4.66 -5.80 -17.89
C PHE A 186 -3.78 -6.23 -19.05
N VAL A 187 -2.47 -6.10 -18.89
CA VAL A 187 -1.49 -6.40 -19.95
C VAL A 187 -0.85 -7.77 -19.68
N PRO A 188 -1.17 -8.82 -20.46
CA PRO A 188 -0.56 -10.13 -20.27
C PRO A 188 0.90 -10.13 -20.71
N LEU A 189 1.77 -10.75 -19.90
CA LEU A 189 3.18 -10.94 -20.26
C LEU A 189 3.38 -12.21 -21.10
N PRO A 190 4.24 -12.18 -22.14
CA PRO A 190 4.70 -13.39 -22.82
C PRO A 190 5.27 -14.44 -21.86
N GLY A 191 4.99 -15.71 -22.11
CA GLY A 191 5.45 -16.83 -21.27
C GLY A 191 4.56 -17.13 -20.06
N PHE A 192 3.58 -16.28 -19.75
CA PHE A 192 2.54 -16.54 -18.78
C PHE A 192 1.20 -16.71 -19.48
N THR A 193 0.55 -17.86 -19.32
CA THR A 193 -0.83 -18.07 -19.74
C THR A 193 -1.66 -18.35 -18.50
N PRO A 194 -2.53 -17.42 -18.07
CA PRO A 194 -3.37 -17.67 -16.91
C PRO A 194 -4.39 -18.79 -17.23
N ASP A 195 -4.77 -19.57 -16.22
CA ASP A 195 -5.69 -20.71 -16.37
C ASP A 195 -6.98 -20.29 -17.12
N PHE A 196 -7.50 -19.10 -16.82
CA PHE A 196 -8.67 -18.51 -17.45
C PHE A 196 -8.58 -18.39 -18.99
N MET A 197 -7.38 -18.20 -19.54
CA MET A 197 -7.17 -18.05 -20.99
C MET A 197 -7.02 -19.39 -21.72
N THR A 198 -6.88 -20.50 -20.99
CA THR A 198 -6.69 -21.84 -21.56
C THR A 198 -7.99 -22.64 -21.68
N ARG A 199 -9.05 -22.22 -20.97
CA ARG A 199 -10.31 -22.97 -20.89
C ARG A 199 -11.30 -22.48 -21.96
N ASP A 200 -11.89 -23.43 -22.69
CA ASP A 200 -13.04 -23.15 -23.56
C ASP A 200 -14.33 -23.22 -22.72
N PHE A 201 -14.69 -22.08 -22.11
CA PHE A 201 -15.89 -21.96 -21.29
C PHE A 201 -17.19 -22.31 -22.04
N ALA A 202 -17.23 -22.07 -23.35
CA ALA A 202 -18.43 -22.33 -24.15
C ALA A 202 -18.70 -23.83 -24.31
N ALA A 203 -17.65 -24.66 -24.25
CA ALA A 203 -17.73 -26.11 -24.40
C ALA A 203 -17.87 -26.88 -23.07
N LEU A 204 -17.83 -26.22 -21.90
CA LEU A 204 -17.86 -26.90 -20.59
C LEU A 204 -19.18 -27.65 -20.32
N TYR A 205 -20.30 -27.10 -20.77
CA TYR A 205 -21.63 -27.61 -20.47
C TYR A 205 -22.53 -27.67 -21.71
N ARG A 206 -23.25 -28.78 -21.84
CA ARG A 206 -24.31 -28.94 -22.85
C ARG A 206 -25.46 -27.98 -22.55
N SER A 207 -26.22 -27.59 -23.58
CA SER A 207 -27.35 -26.66 -23.45
C SER A 207 -28.39 -27.11 -22.43
N GLU A 208 -28.63 -28.41 -22.33
CA GLU A 208 -29.60 -29.04 -21.41
C GLU A 208 -29.18 -28.94 -19.93
N GLU A 209 -27.89 -28.80 -19.66
CA GLU A 209 -27.36 -28.66 -18.30
C GLU A 209 -27.46 -27.21 -17.81
N ARG A 210 -27.67 -26.26 -18.74
CA ARG A 210 -27.70 -24.84 -18.42
C ARG A 210 -29.05 -24.42 -17.87
N GLY A 211 -29.01 -23.66 -16.77
CA GLY A 211 -30.19 -23.02 -16.19
C GLY A 211 -29.94 -21.52 -16.04
N ASP A 212 -30.93 -20.69 -16.35
CA ASP A 212 -30.89 -19.25 -16.10
C ASP A 212 -31.96 -18.90 -15.08
N TYR A 213 -31.55 -18.30 -13.98
CA TYR A 213 -32.39 -18.11 -12.80
C TYR A 213 -32.50 -16.64 -12.42
N ASP A 214 -33.67 -16.26 -11.88
CA ASP A 214 -33.78 -15.06 -11.07
C ASP A 214 -33.15 -15.28 -9.67
N GLN A 215 -33.20 -14.26 -8.82
CA GLN A 215 -32.58 -14.33 -7.49
C GLN A 215 -33.14 -15.49 -6.62
N ALA A 216 -34.45 -15.68 -6.59
CA ALA A 216 -35.08 -16.75 -5.80
C ALA A 216 -34.77 -18.14 -6.39
N GLY A 217 -34.72 -18.25 -7.72
CA GLY A 217 -34.28 -19.45 -8.42
C GLY A 217 -32.84 -19.81 -8.11
N LEU A 218 -31.94 -18.83 -8.18
CA LEU A 218 -30.52 -19.01 -7.90
C LEU A 218 -30.32 -19.45 -6.45
N GLN A 219 -30.97 -18.80 -5.49
CA GLN A 219 -30.92 -19.21 -4.08
C GLN A 219 -31.28 -20.69 -3.90
N ARG A 220 -32.40 -21.13 -4.48
CA ARG A 220 -32.85 -22.53 -4.37
C ARG A 220 -31.83 -23.50 -4.92
N VAL A 221 -31.29 -23.22 -6.10
CA VAL A 221 -30.29 -24.08 -6.76
C VAL A 221 -29.00 -24.14 -5.93
N LEU A 222 -28.56 -23.00 -5.39
CA LEU A 222 -27.37 -22.95 -4.54
C LEU A 222 -27.57 -23.65 -3.18
N GLU A 223 -28.77 -23.68 -2.62
CA GLU A 223 -29.07 -24.35 -1.34
C GLU A 223 -29.36 -25.85 -1.50
N GLN A 224 -30.00 -26.25 -2.60
CA GLN A 224 -30.57 -27.60 -2.75
C GLN A 224 -29.85 -28.47 -3.78
N GLU A 225 -29.24 -27.89 -4.80
CA GLU A 225 -28.60 -28.63 -5.90
C GLU A 225 -27.07 -28.59 -5.84
N LEU A 226 -26.48 -27.48 -5.38
CA LEU A 226 -25.03 -27.36 -5.21
C LEU A 226 -24.58 -28.14 -3.96
N ALA A 227 -23.93 -29.29 -4.19
CA ALA A 227 -23.28 -30.08 -3.14
C ALA A 227 -22.42 -29.22 -2.19
N CYS A 228 -22.30 -29.61 -0.92
CA CYS A 228 -21.57 -28.82 0.09
C CYS A 228 -20.15 -28.45 -0.36
N CYS A 229 -19.49 -29.41 -1.01
CA CYS A 229 -18.05 -29.51 -1.04
C CYS A 229 -17.57 -29.99 -2.40
N ALA A 230 -16.35 -29.59 -2.76
CA ALA A 230 -15.63 -30.20 -3.87
C ALA A 230 -15.31 -31.66 -3.55
N THR A 231 -14.80 -32.40 -4.53
CA THR A 231 -14.41 -33.81 -4.38
C THR A 231 -12.95 -34.03 -4.75
N SER A 232 -12.42 -35.21 -4.43
CA SER A 232 -11.20 -35.73 -5.05
C SER A 232 -11.36 -35.85 -6.58
N PRO A 233 -10.26 -35.96 -7.36
CA PRO A 233 -10.35 -36.04 -8.82
C PRO A 233 -11.18 -37.22 -9.35
N ASP A 234 -11.20 -38.33 -8.60
CA ASP A 234 -12.02 -39.53 -8.89
C ASP A 234 -13.46 -39.44 -8.35
N GLY A 235 -13.81 -38.37 -7.64
CA GLY A 235 -15.12 -38.16 -7.02
C GLY A 235 -15.41 -39.00 -5.78
N ALA A 236 -14.43 -39.78 -5.29
CA ALA A 236 -14.66 -40.76 -4.23
C ALA A 236 -14.72 -40.15 -2.81
N ALA A 237 -14.08 -39.00 -2.59
CA ALA A 237 -13.96 -38.39 -1.27
C ALA A 237 -14.32 -36.90 -1.29
N SER A 238 -14.95 -36.43 -0.22
CA SER A 238 -15.28 -35.01 -0.04
C SER A 238 -14.03 -34.18 0.25
N GLY A 239 -13.93 -33.03 -0.41
CA GLY A 239 -12.91 -32.01 -0.26
C GLY A 239 -13.39 -30.84 0.58
N ALA A 240 -12.89 -29.64 0.27
CA ALA A 240 -13.25 -28.43 1.00
C ALA A 240 -14.65 -27.90 0.60
N PRO A 241 -15.37 -27.21 1.51
CA PRO A 241 -16.67 -26.63 1.21
C PRO A 241 -16.61 -25.53 0.12
N PHE A 242 -17.60 -25.50 -0.77
CA PHE A 242 -17.85 -24.31 -1.59
C PHE A 242 -18.47 -23.24 -0.70
N ASN A 243 -17.69 -22.21 -0.37
CA ASN A 243 -18.10 -21.11 0.50
C ASN A 243 -18.27 -19.78 -0.26
N VAL A 244 -18.03 -19.71 -1.57
CA VAL A 244 -18.25 -18.48 -2.34
C VAL A 244 -18.90 -18.77 -3.69
N VAL A 245 -19.73 -17.85 -4.13
CA VAL A 245 -20.34 -17.78 -5.45
C VAL A 245 -20.12 -16.37 -6.00
N LEU A 246 -19.52 -16.25 -7.19
CA LEU A 246 -19.33 -14.98 -7.89
C LEU A 246 -20.21 -14.97 -9.14
N VAL A 247 -20.92 -13.87 -9.38
CA VAL A 247 -21.79 -13.71 -10.54
C VAL A 247 -21.24 -12.60 -11.43
N GLY A 248 -20.95 -12.92 -12.67
CA GLY A 248 -20.40 -11.98 -13.64
C GLY A 248 -19.69 -12.68 -14.79
N GLU A 249 -19.47 -11.95 -15.87
CA GLU A 249 -18.64 -12.43 -16.97
C GLU A 249 -17.25 -12.78 -16.46
N GLY A 250 -16.60 -13.78 -17.06
CA GLY A 250 -15.28 -14.19 -16.57
C GLY A 250 -14.23 -13.09 -16.70
N GLY A 251 -14.39 -12.18 -17.67
CA GLY A 251 -13.62 -10.93 -17.72
C GLY A 251 -13.85 -10.06 -16.48
N THR A 252 -15.09 -9.85 -16.06
CA THR A 252 -15.47 -9.12 -14.84
C THR A 252 -14.87 -9.73 -13.58
N VAL A 253 -14.99 -11.06 -13.42
CA VAL A 253 -14.39 -11.80 -12.30
C VAL A 253 -12.89 -11.55 -12.24
N ARG A 254 -12.21 -11.70 -13.37
CA ARG A 254 -10.77 -11.48 -13.48
C ARG A 254 -10.39 -10.04 -13.11
N ARG A 255 -11.13 -9.04 -13.60
CA ARG A 255 -10.93 -7.62 -13.24
C ARG A 255 -11.08 -7.38 -11.76
N ALA A 256 -12.14 -7.92 -11.14
CA ALA A 256 -12.40 -7.78 -9.72
C ALA A 256 -11.26 -8.34 -8.86
N MET A 257 -10.75 -9.52 -9.23
CA MET A 257 -9.62 -10.14 -8.54
C MET A 257 -8.35 -9.29 -8.66
N LEU A 258 -8.02 -8.83 -9.86
CA LEU A 258 -6.81 -8.05 -10.08
C LEU A 258 -6.90 -6.65 -9.42
N ARG A 259 -8.08 -6.00 -9.39
CA ARG A 259 -8.31 -4.76 -8.62
C ARG A 259 -8.16 -4.97 -7.12
N GLY A 260 -8.58 -6.13 -6.60
CA GLY A 260 -8.39 -6.53 -5.21
C GLY A 260 -6.97 -6.95 -4.84
N GLY A 261 -6.01 -6.88 -5.77
CA GLY A 261 -4.62 -7.28 -5.53
C GLY A 261 -4.39 -8.79 -5.50
N TRP A 262 -5.32 -9.59 -6.04
CA TRP A 262 -5.14 -11.02 -6.19
C TRP A 262 -4.27 -11.34 -7.42
N GLN A 263 -3.36 -12.29 -7.28
CA GLN A 263 -2.47 -12.73 -8.33
C GLN A 263 -3.00 -14.00 -8.99
N GLU A 264 -3.00 -14.03 -10.33
CA GLU A 264 -3.30 -15.23 -11.10
C GLU A 264 -2.18 -16.26 -10.89
N THR A 265 -2.55 -17.52 -10.65
CA THR A 265 -1.57 -18.59 -10.47
C THR A 265 -1.30 -19.32 -11.80
N ALA A 266 -0.04 -19.58 -12.12
CA ALA A 266 0.34 -20.32 -13.33
C ALA A 266 -0.02 -21.82 -13.24
N THR A 267 -0.13 -22.46 -14.41
CA THR A 267 -0.46 -23.89 -14.52
C THR A 267 0.58 -24.82 -13.88
N ASP A 268 1.83 -24.40 -13.71
CA ASP A 268 2.98 -25.21 -13.26
C ASP A 268 3.51 -24.88 -11.84
N ASN A 269 2.81 -24.04 -11.08
CA ASN A 269 3.24 -23.68 -9.72
C ASN A 269 2.97 -24.81 -8.70
N GLU A 270 3.91 -25.09 -7.80
CA GLU A 270 3.79 -26.07 -6.70
C GLU A 270 2.55 -25.81 -5.82
N VAL A 271 2.20 -24.54 -5.59
CA VAL A 271 0.98 -24.13 -4.87
C VAL A 271 -0.29 -24.56 -5.62
N ALA A 272 -0.26 -24.46 -6.94
CA ALA A 272 -1.39 -24.84 -7.80
C ALA A 272 -1.56 -26.36 -7.91
N SER A 273 -0.49 -27.14 -7.70
CA SER A 273 -0.56 -28.61 -7.73
C SER A 273 -1.48 -29.20 -6.66
N ARG A 274 -1.49 -28.61 -5.44
CA ARG A 274 -2.43 -29.00 -4.38
C ARG A 274 -3.85 -28.48 -4.64
N ALA A 275 -3.98 -27.23 -5.08
CA ALA A 275 -5.26 -26.64 -5.45
C ALA A 275 -6.04 -27.49 -6.46
N ARG A 276 -5.33 -28.09 -7.43
CA ARG A 276 -5.91 -28.94 -8.47
C ARG A 276 -6.32 -30.35 -8.01
N LEU A 277 -6.10 -30.70 -6.74
CA LEU A 277 -6.70 -31.90 -6.15
C LEU A 277 -8.20 -31.73 -5.89
N GLN A 278 -8.66 -30.50 -5.67
CA GLN A 278 -10.08 -30.19 -5.54
C GLN A 278 -10.76 -30.25 -6.91
N SER A 279 -11.92 -30.89 -6.96
CA SER A 279 -12.65 -31.13 -8.20
C SER A 279 -14.12 -30.76 -8.08
N TYR A 280 -14.67 -30.18 -9.15
CA TYR A 280 -16.10 -29.99 -9.33
C TYR A 280 -16.54 -30.71 -10.61
N ARG A 281 -17.43 -31.70 -10.46
CA ARG A 281 -17.89 -32.56 -11.56
C ARG A 281 -16.73 -33.18 -12.35
N GLY A 282 -15.68 -33.62 -11.66
CA GLY A 282 -14.50 -34.23 -12.29
C GLY A 282 -13.52 -33.22 -12.92
N ARG A 283 -13.73 -31.91 -12.73
CA ARG A 283 -12.89 -30.84 -13.29
C ARG A 283 -12.08 -30.14 -12.21
N GLU A 284 -10.81 -29.91 -12.50
CA GLU A 284 -9.94 -28.98 -11.75
C GLU A 284 -10.48 -27.54 -11.79
N PRO A 285 -10.05 -26.64 -10.89
CA PRO A 285 -10.41 -25.22 -10.95
C PRO A 285 -10.19 -24.62 -12.34
N ASP A 286 -11.13 -23.77 -12.75
CA ASP A 286 -11.07 -23.00 -13.99
C ASP A 286 -10.22 -21.73 -13.85
N ALA A 287 -10.12 -21.20 -12.62
CA ALA A 287 -9.20 -20.13 -12.26
C ALA A 287 -8.73 -20.27 -10.81
N ILE A 288 -7.46 -19.94 -10.57
CA ILE A 288 -6.83 -19.95 -9.24
C ILE A 288 -6.20 -18.59 -9.01
N TYR A 289 -6.64 -17.94 -7.94
CA TYR A 289 -6.12 -16.66 -7.48
C TYR A 289 -5.49 -16.82 -6.10
N SER A 290 -4.45 -16.06 -5.81
CA SER A 290 -3.90 -15.99 -4.46
C SER A 290 -3.36 -14.62 -4.12
N GLN A 291 -3.35 -14.31 -2.83
CA GLN A 291 -2.71 -13.12 -2.29
C GLN A 291 -1.84 -13.53 -1.11
N GLN A 292 -0.63 -13.00 -1.06
CA GLN A 292 0.35 -13.33 -0.03
C GLN A 292 0.59 -12.14 0.89
N ARG A 293 0.66 -12.39 2.20
CA ARG A 293 1.09 -11.36 3.14
C ARG A 293 2.59 -11.11 2.99
N ALA A 294 2.97 -9.84 2.82
CA ALA A 294 4.38 -9.45 2.74
C ALA A 294 5.15 -9.71 4.06
N ASP A 295 4.45 -9.70 5.19
CA ASP A 295 5.02 -9.80 6.54
C ASP A 295 4.87 -11.19 7.19
N GLY A 296 4.42 -12.20 6.44
CA GLY A 296 4.09 -13.52 6.95
C GLY A 296 4.23 -14.66 5.93
N ASP A 297 3.97 -15.88 6.38
CA ASP A 297 3.90 -17.08 5.53
C ASP A 297 2.47 -17.48 5.17
N GLU A 298 1.50 -16.64 5.57
CA GLU A 298 0.09 -16.81 5.26
C GLU A 298 -0.23 -16.32 3.84
N ARG A 299 -1.00 -17.14 3.13
CA ARG A 299 -1.55 -16.86 1.82
C ARG A 299 -3.06 -17.04 1.89
N ILE A 300 -3.84 -16.22 1.22
CA ILE A 300 -5.25 -16.50 0.95
C ILE A 300 -5.37 -17.00 -0.49
N VAL A 301 -6.15 -18.05 -0.69
CA VAL A 301 -6.30 -18.73 -1.98
C VAL A 301 -7.77 -18.77 -2.34
N LEU A 302 -8.07 -18.52 -3.61
CA LEU A 302 -9.41 -18.58 -4.19
C LEU A 302 -9.40 -19.51 -5.40
N HIS A 303 -10.20 -20.57 -5.34
CA HIS A 303 -10.48 -21.46 -6.47
C HIS A 303 -11.84 -21.13 -7.05
N LEU A 304 -11.94 -21.10 -8.37
CA LEU A 304 -13.19 -20.84 -9.07
C LEU A 304 -13.44 -21.90 -10.16
N TRP A 305 -14.69 -22.34 -10.24
CA TRP A 305 -15.22 -23.14 -11.32
C TRP A 305 -16.41 -22.41 -11.93
N LEU A 306 -16.46 -22.34 -13.26
CA LEU A 306 -17.67 -21.91 -13.94
C LEU A 306 -18.74 -23.00 -13.74
N SER A 307 -19.90 -22.62 -13.23
CA SER A 307 -21.04 -23.53 -13.08
C SER A 307 -21.87 -23.56 -14.37
N PRO A 308 -22.80 -24.52 -14.54
CA PRO A 308 -23.72 -24.50 -15.68
C PRO A 308 -24.82 -23.41 -15.53
N TRP A 309 -24.85 -22.68 -14.44
CA TRP A 309 -25.93 -21.75 -14.12
C TRP A 309 -25.62 -20.31 -14.53
N LEU A 310 -26.68 -19.60 -14.90
CA LEU A 310 -26.72 -18.17 -15.15
C LEU A 310 -27.67 -17.53 -14.15
N ALA A 311 -27.40 -16.27 -13.81
CA ALA A 311 -28.27 -15.42 -13.01
C ALA A 311 -28.66 -14.19 -13.85
N ARG A 312 -29.85 -14.25 -14.45
CA ARG A 312 -30.35 -13.26 -15.44
C ARG A 312 -29.37 -13.04 -16.58
N GLY A 313 -28.87 -14.14 -17.14
CA GLY A 313 -27.91 -14.15 -18.23
C GLY A 313 -26.43 -14.02 -17.80
N SER A 314 -26.14 -13.58 -16.58
CA SER A 314 -24.77 -13.46 -16.08
C SER A 314 -24.22 -14.81 -15.61
N PRO A 315 -23.00 -15.21 -16.00
CA PRO A 315 -22.39 -16.47 -15.56
C PRO A 315 -22.23 -16.58 -14.04
N VAL A 316 -22.51 -17.77 -13.49
CA VAL A 316 -22.34 -18.09 -12.06
C VAL A 316 -21.09 -18.95 -11.86
N TRP A 317 -20.16 -18.45 -11.04
CA TRP A 317 -18.93 -19.12 -10.63
C TRP A 317 -19.08 -19.61 -9.20
N ILE A 318 -18.76 -20.87 -8.96
CA ILE A 318 -18.68 -21.44 -7.61
C ILE A 318 -17.22 -21.50 -7.18
N GLY A 319 -16.95 -21.37 -5.89
CA GLY A 319 -15.58 -21.30 -5.43
C GLY A 319 -15.35 -21.66 -3.97
N GLN A 320 -14.06 -21.74 -3.67
CA GLN A 320 -13.51 -21.98 -2.34
C GLN A 320 -12.53 -20.86 -2.03
N VAL A 321 -12.72 -20.17 -0.91
CA VAL A 321 -11.76 -19.19 -0.40
C VAL A 321 -11.32 -19.59 1.00
N TYR A 322 -10.00 -19.66 1.21
CA TYR A 322 -9.42 -20.11 2.47
C TYR A 322 -7.99 -19.60 2.65
N TYR A 323 -7.54 -19.54 3.91
CA TYR A 323 -6.13 -19.28 4.21
C TYR A 323 -5.31 -20.57 4.06
N ALA A 324 -4.12 -20.46 3.49
CA ALA A 324 -3.14 -21.52 3.32
C ALA A 324 -1.77 -21.08 3.88
N ARG A 325 -0.96 -22.04 4.33
CA ARG A 325 0.44 -21.83 4.73
C ARG A 325 1.33 -22.79 3.95
N MET A 326 2.46 -22.29 3.42
CA MET A 326 3.38 -23.11 2.61
C MET A 326 3.96 -24.27 3.42
N GLN A 327 4.23 -24.05 4.70
CA GLN A 327 4.64 -25.09 5.64
C GLN A 327 3.81 -24.92 6.90
N ASP A 328 2.96 -25.90 7.21
CA ASP A 328 2.48 -26.08 8.56
C ASP A 328 3.17 -27.33 9.13
N PRO A 329 4.36 -27.17 9.76
CA PRO A 329 5.15 -28.28 10.25
C PRO A 329 4.38 -29.10 11.28
N LEU A 330 3.40 -28.51 11.96
CA LEU A 330 2.61 -29.16 12.99
C LEU A 330 1.55 -30.07 12.37
N PHE A 331 0.79 -29.59 11.39
CA PHE A 331 -0.15 -30.46 10.68
C PHE A 331 0.57 -31.50 9.81
N GLN A 332 1.74 -31.18 9.25
CA GLN A 332 2.57 -32.17 8.57
C GLN A 332 3.06 -33.25 9.55
N TRP A 333 3.70 -32.86 10.65
CA TRP A 333 4.15 -33.80 11.68
C TRP A 333 3.00 -34.64 12.25
N ALA A 334 1.86 -34.03 12.59
CA ALA A 334 0.73 -34.76 13.13
C ALA A 334 0.15 -35.77 12.13
N ARG A 335 0.16 -35.43 10.82
CA ARG A 335 -0.20 -36.38 9.76
C ARG A 335 0.81 -37.52 9.65
N GLU A 336 2.11 -37.22 9.65
CA GLU A 336 3.19 -38.22 9.61
C GLU A 336 3.15 -39.19 10.81
N GLN A 337 2.71 -38.72 11.97
CA GLN A 337 2.54 -39.53 13.18
C GLN A 337 1.17 -40.22 13.29
N GLY A 338 0.28 -40.07 12.31
CA GLY A 338 -1.06 -40.68 12.33
C GLY A 338 -1.98 -40.14 13.43
N LEU A 339 -1.77 -38.90 13.88
CA LEU A 339 -2.50 -38.30 15.01
C LEU A 339 -3.80 -37.59 14.60
N GLN A 340 -4.29 -37.80 13.38
CA GLN A 340 -5.36 -37.03 12.75
C GLN A 340 -6.70 -37.09 13.51
N ASP A 341 -6.98 -38.20 14.21
CA ASP A 341 -8.21 -38.38 14.99
C ASP A 341 -8.08 -38.00 16.49
N THR A 342 -6.94 -37.47 16.90
CA THR A 342 -6.63 -37.22 18.32
C THR A 342 -7.13 -35.85 18.80
N GLU A 343 -7.36 -35.73 20.12
CA GLU A 343 -7.67 -34.44 20.77
C GLU A 343 -6.56 -33.39 20.53
N VAL A 344 -5.31 -33.83 20.40
CA VAL A 344 -4.17 -32.97 20.07
C VAL A 344 -4.35 -32.34 18.70
N TYR A 345 -4.79 -33.12 17.71
CA TYR A 345 -5.03 -32.63 16.35
C TYR A 345 -6.22 -31.67 16.28
N ARG A 346 -7.34 -32.01 16.95
CA ARG A 346 -8.49 -31.11 17.08
C ARG A 346 -8.13 -29.81 17.80
N PHE A 347 -7.27 -29.87 18.81
CA PHE A 347 -6.75 -28.68 19.47
C PHE A 347 -5.96 -27.79 18.50
N PHE A 348 -5.12 -28.35 17.61
CA PHE A 348 -4.43 -27.54 16.60
C PHE A 348 -5.39 -26.95 15.57
N ALA A 349 -6.38 -27.71 15.12
CA ALA A 349 -7.43 -27.22 14.23
C ALA A 349 -8.17 -26.01 14.85
N ARG A 350 -8.54 -26.12 16.14
CA ARG A 350 -9.18 -25.05 16.92
C ARG A 350 -8.32 -23.81 17.11
N GLU A 351 -7.03 -23.85 16.85
CA GLU A 351 -6.13 -22.69 16.97
C GLU A 351 -5.70 -22.17 15.59
N SER A 352 -5.98 -22.92 14.51
CA SER A 352 -5.49 -22.64 13.17
C SER A 352 -6.34 -21.59 12.45
N LEU A 353 -5.67 -20.64 11.78
CA LEU A 353 -6.30 -19.73 10.82
C LEU A 353 -6.75 -20.46 9.55
N VAL A 354 -5.99 -21.47 9.11
CA VAL A 354 -6.26 -22.26 7.89
C VAL A 354 -7.58 -23.04 8.02
N SER A 355 -8.02 -23.32 9.25
CA SER A 355 -9.27 -24.02 9.55
C SER A 355 -10.50 -23.12 9.57
N ASP A 356 -10.33 -21.79 9.63
CA ASP A 356 -11.40 -20.80 9.65
C ASP A 356 -11.69 -20.28 8.24
N ILE A 357 -12.61 -20.94 7.53
CA ILE A 357 -12.95 -20.54 6.16
C ILE A 357 -13.88 -19.32 6.12
N ASP A 358 -14.55 -18.98 7.22
CA ASP A 358 -15.45 -17.83 7.30
C ASP A 358 -14.67 -16.52 7.40
N SER A 359 -13.52 -16.52 8.09
CA SER A 359 -12.60 -15.39 8.08
C SER A 359 -12.05 -15.10 6.67
N ALA A 360 -11.73 -16.13 5.89
CA ALA A 360 -11.29 -15.96 4.50
C ALA A 360 -12.41 -15.43 3.59
N GLN A 361 -13.64 -15.92 3.76
CA GLN A 361 -14.82 -15.42 3.06
C GLN A 361 -15.09 -13.93 3.39
N ARG A 362 -15.00 -13.54 4.66
CA ARG A 362 -15.15 -12.14 5.10
C ARG A 362 -14.05 -11.23 4.56
N TYR A 363 -12.83 -11.73 4.41
CA TYR A 363 -11.76 -10.97 3.78
C TYR A 363 -12.06 -10.74 2.30
N LEU A 364 -12.45 -11.78 1.56
CA LEU A 364 -12.80 -11.66 0.13
C LEU A 364 -13.96 -10.68 -0.10
N TYR A 365 -15.00 -10.74 0.73
CA TYR A 365 -16.12 -9.79 0.73
C TYR A 365 -15.63 -8.33 0.82
N GLN A 366 -14.86 -8.02 1.87
CA GLN A 366 -14.36 -6.66 2.09
C GLN A 366 -13.42 -6.26 0.94
N ASN A 367 -12.54 -7.15 0.50
CA ASN A 367 -11.61 -6.88 -0.59
C ASN A 367 -12.31 -6.58 -1.92
N LEU A 368 -13.38 -7.31 -2.27
CA LEU A 368 -14.22 -7.01 -3.43
C LEU A 368 -14.90 -5.65 -3.32
N TRP A 369 -15.32 -5.29 -2.11
CA TRP A 369 -16.01 -4.03 -1.84
C TRP A 369 -15.08 -2.83 -1.89
N TYR A 370 -13.97 -2.83 -1.14
CA TYR A 370 -12.96 -1.77 -1.15
C TYR A 370 -12.23 -1.69 -2.50
N GLY A 371 -12.17 -2.79 -3.26
CA GLY A 371 -11.73 -2.81 -4.65
C GLY A 371 -12.77 -2.30 -5.67
N GLY A 372 -13.89 -1.74 -5.20
CA GLY A 372 -14.97 -1.16 -6.03
C GLY A 372 -15.59 -2.14 -7.03
N SER A 373 -15.55 -3.44 -6.74
CA SER A 373 -15.90 -4.50 -7.70
C SER A 373 -17.21 -5.21 -7.38
N LEU A 374 -17.87 -4.81 -6.28
CA LEU A 374 -19.08 -5.45 -5.79
C LEU A 374 -20.29 -4.60 -6.19
N GLU A 375 -21.28 -5.21 -6.84
CA GLU A 375 -22.58 -4.57 -7.13
C GLU A 375 -23.63 -4.99 -6.10
N LYS A 376 -23.70 -6.30 -5.82
CA LYS A 376 -24.63 -6.87 -4.85
C LYS A 376 -23.97 -7.99 -4.07
N VAL A 377 -24.39 -8.19 -2.82
CA VAL A 377 -23.90 -9.29 -1.99
C VAL A 377 -25.01 -9.90 -1.14
N GLY A 378 -24.95 -11.19 -0.90
CA GLY A 378 -25.82 -11.86 0.05
C GLY A 378 -25.25 -13.20 0.47
N TYR A 379 -25.99 -13.93 1.28
CA TYR A 379 -25.56 -15.23 1.77
C TYR A 379 -26.66 -16.29 1.67
N VAL A 380 -26.30 -17.50 1.28
CA VAL A 380 -27.22 -18.65 1.21
C VAL A 380 -26.65 -19.80 2.03
N ARG A 381 -27.51 -20.70 2.53
CA ARG A 381 -27.03 -21.88 3.27
C ARG A 381 -26.35 -22.84 2.30
N GLY A 382 -25.09 -23.16 2.53
CA GLY A 382 -24.32 -24.10 1.69
C GLY A 382 -24.12 -25.47 2.30
N MET A 383 -24.13 -25.53 3.62
CA MET A 383 -23.92 -26.74 4.41
C MET A 383 -24.47 -26.53 5.82
N ASP A 384 -24.46 -27.59 6.62
CA ASP A 384 -24.71 -27.47 8.06
C ASP A 384 -23.54 -26.78 8.75
N GLU A 385 -23.83 -26.13 9.87
CA GLU A 385 -22.80 -25.54 10.73
C GLU A 385 -21.81 -26.62 11.18
N VAL A 386 -20.53 -26.31 11.03
CA VAL A 386 -19.42 -27.14 11.52
C VAL A 386 -18.78 -26.39 12.68
N PRO A 387 -19.07 -26.78 13.93
CA PRO A 387 -18.60 -26.06 15.10
C PRO A 387 -17.08 -26.20 15.25
N VAL A 388 -16.45 -25.19 15.85
CA VAL A 388 -15.00 -25.14 16.11
C VAL A 388 -14.54 -26.34 16.93
N GLU A 389 -15.38 -26.84 17.82
CA GLU A 389 -15.11 -27.99 18.69
C GLU A 389 -14.98 -29.31 17.91
N GLU A 390 -15.69 -29.43 16.79
CA GLU A 390 -15.79 -30.64 15.96
C GLU A 390 -15.57 -30.30 14.48
N PRO A 391 -14.34 -29.91 14.08
CA PRO A 391 -14.06 -29.53 12.71
C PRO A 391 -14.20 -30.75 11.78
N MET A 392 -14.76 -30.52 10.59
CA MET A 392 -14.82 -31.54 9.55
C MET A 392 -13.46 -31.64 8.84
N GLN A 393 -13.20 -32.77 8.19
CA GLN A 393 -11.95 -33.00 7.46
C GLN A 393 -12.25 -33.55 6.07
N GLY A 394 -11.68 -32.90 5.04
CA GLY A 394 -11.71 -33.40 3.66
C GLY A 394 -10.56 -34.36 3.36
N PHE A 395 -10.51 -34.89 2.14
CA PHE A 395 -9.48 -35.87 1.72
C PHE A 395 -8.04 -35.35 1.81
N GLU A 396 -7.82 -34.03 1.77
CA GLU A 396 -6.49 -33.42 1.95
C GLU A 396 -6.01 -33.46 3.40
N GLY A 397 -6.91 -33.83 4.31
CA GLY A 397 -6.64 -33.89 5.73
C GLY A 397 -6.61 -32.52 6.40
N THR A 398 -6.98 -31.42 5.75
CA THR A 398 -7.04 -30.10 6.41
C THR A 398 -8.38 -29.97 7.15
N PRO A 399 -8.37 -29.73 8.48
CA PRO A 399 -9.59 -29.58 9.25
C PRO A 399 -10.19 -28.19 9.02
N VAL A 400 -11.51 -28.10 8.92
CA VAL A 400 -12.25 -26.84 8.67
C VAL A 400 -13.48 -26.73 9.57
N PHE A 401 -13.81 -25.50 9.96
CA PHE A 401 -15.06 -25.14 10.64
C PHE A 401 -15.69 -23.91 9.96
N SER A 402 -17.01 -23.80 10.04
CA SER A 402 -17.79 -22.75 9.35
C SER A 402 -19.20 -22.66 9.91
N HIS A 403 -19.80 -21.48 9.86
CA HIS A 403 -21.24 -21.28 10.09
C HIS A 403 -22.12 -21.85 8.96
N GLY A 404 -21.53 -22.42 7.91
CA GLY A 404 -22.24 -23.12 6.84
C GLY A 404 -22.84 -22.23 5.75
N MET A 405 -22.49 -20.94 5.75
CA MET A 405 -23.00 -19.95 4.80
C MET A 405 -22.08 -19.79 3.58
N ARG A 406 -22.69 -19.56 2.41
CA ARG A 406 -22.03 -19.22 1.15
C ARG A 406 -22.25 -17.76 0.84
N MET A 407 -21.19 -17.02 0.60
CA MET A 407 -21.28 -15.67 0.06
C MET A 407 -21.68 -15.74 -1.42
N VAL A 408 -22.64 -14.91 -1.85
CA VAL A 408 -23.04 -14.71 -3.24
C VAL A 408 -22.78 -13.25 -3.59
N ALA A 409 -21.82 -13.00 -4.49
CA ALA A 409 -21.39 -11.66 -4.88
C ALA A 409 -21.61 -11.42 -6.38
N PHE A 410 -22.39 -10.40 -6.73
CA PHE A 410 -22.52 -9.89 -8.09
C PHE A 410 -21.42 -8.87 -8.33
N LEU A 411 -20.64 -9.08 -9.39
CA LEU A 411 -19.46 -8.27 -9.67
C LEU A 411 -19.74 -7.21 -10.73
N SER A 412 -19.13 -6.04 -10.55
CA SER A 412 -19.23 -4.91 -11.47
C SER A 412 -17.99 -4.78 -12.35
N ASP A 413 -18.20 -4.45 -13.61
CA ASP A 413 -17.11 -4.06 -14.52
C ASP A 413 -16.60 -2.66 -14.23
N GLU A 414 -17.51 -1.75 -13.92
CA GLU A 414 -17.24 -0.38 -13.52
C GLU A 414 -16.95 -0.31 -12.03
N PHE A 415 -16.17 0.69 -11.62
CA PHE A 415 -15.93 0.96 -10.20
C PHE A 415 -17.25 1.33 -9.50
N ARG A 416 -17.51 0.73 -8.35
CA ARG A 416 -18.66 0.99 -7.49
C ARG A 416 -18.22 1.64 -6.19
N ALA A 417 -18.82 2.78 -5.85
CA ALA A 417 -18.63 3.38 -4.53
C ALA A 417 -19.22 2.46 -3.44
N ILE A 418 -18.72 2.59 -2.22
CA ILE A 418 -19.05 1.66 -1.13
C ILE A 418 -20.55 1.70 -0.81
N ASP A 419 -21.16 2.88 -0.86
CA ASP A 419 -22.57 3.15 -0.59
C ASP A 419 -23.52 2.74 -1.73
N GLU A 420 -23.01 2.35 -2.90
CA GLU A 420 -23.82 1.84 -4.02
C GLU A 420 -24.12 0.33 -3.93
N VAL A 421 -23.46 -0.40 -3.02
CA VAL A 421 -23.57 -1.86 -2.95
C VAL A 421 -24.87 -2.29 -2.27
N THR A 422 -25.65 -3.13 -2.94
CA THR A 422 -26.94 -3.61 -2.43
C THR A 422 -26.85 -4.99 -1.79
N TYR A 423 -27.49 -5.18 -0.63
CA TYR A 423 -27.65 -6.51 -0.03
C TYR A 423 -28.81 -7.29 -0.67
N LEU A 424 -28.56 -8.53 -1.10
CA LEU A 424 -29.57 -9.41 -1.70
C LEU A 424 -30.59 -9.91 -0.67
N ASN A 425 -30.16 -10.11 0.56
CA ASN A 425 -30.99 -10.55 1.67
C ASN A 425 -30.58 -9.87 2.97
N ASN A 426 -31.52 -9.78 3.91
CA ASN A 426 -31.30 -9.10 5.19
C ASN A 426 -30.16 -9.80 5.95
N PRO A 427 -29.02 -9.11 6.20
CA PRO A 427 -27.91 -9.66 6.97
C PRO A 427 -28.33 -10.12 8.38
N ALA A 428 -29.41 -9.55 8.93
CA ALA A 428 -30.02 -9.94 10.21
C ALA A 428 -30.52 -11.39 10.24
N ALA A 429 -30.99 -11.92 9.11
CA ALA A 429 -31.48 -13.30 9.04
C ALA A 429 -30.36 -14.32 9.29
N MET A 430 -29.10 -13.92 9.05
CA MET A 430 -27.92 -14.73 9.34
C MET A 430 -27.58 -14.75 10.84
N LEU A 431 -27.89 -13.68 11.57
CA LEU A 431 -27.72 -13.61 13.03
C LEU A 431 -28.75 -14.48 13.77
N ALA A 432 -29.98 -14.57 13.25
CA ALA A 432 -31.07 -15.33 13.85
C ALA A 432 -30.87 -16.86 13.81
N ALA A 433 -29.96 -17.36 12.96
CA ALA A 433 -29.58 -18.78 12.93
C ALA A 433 -28.63 -19.19 14.06
N GLN A 434 -28.09 -18.22 14.81
CA GLN A 434 -27.28 -18.44 16.01
C GLN A 434 -28.19 -18.36 17.24
N ASP A 435 -28.06 -19.34 18.13
CA ASP A 435 -28.92 -19.59 19.30
C ASP A 435 -29.58 -18.32 19.91
N PRO A 436 -30.90 -18.11 19.74
CA PRO A 436 -31.62 -16.98 20.34
C PRO A 436 -31.76 -17.09 21.87
N GLU A 437 -31.49 -18.26 22.46
CA GLU A 437 -31.42 -18.46 23.92
C GLU A 437 -30.03 -18.29 24.50
N MET A 438 -28.97 -18.13 23.69
CA MET A 438 -27.72 -17.56 24.20
C MET A 438 -28.02 -16.09 24.50
N PRO A 439 -28.14 -15.70 25.79
CA PRO A 439 -28.25 -14.30 26.09
C PRO A 439 -26.99 -13.67 25.53
N PHE A 440 -27.10 -12.65 24.68
CA PHE A 440 -26.02 -11.72 24.56
C PHE A 440 -25.94 -10.96 25.90
N GLU A 441 -25.32 -11.59 26.90
CA GLU A 441 -24.40 -10.86 27.75
C GLU A 441 -23.21 -10.51 26.85
N GLY A 442 -23.37 -9.50 25.99
CA GLY A 442 -22.21 -8.86 25.41
C GLY A 442 -21.32 -8.48 26.55
N ARG A 443 -20.22 -9.21 26.75
CA ARG A 443 -19.14 -8.70 27.56
C ARG A 443 -18.59 -7.54 26.75
N GLN A 444 -19.21 -6.37 26.91
CA GLN A 444 -18.65 -5.09 26.50
C GLN A 444 -17.19 -5.16 26.94
N VAL A 445 -16.32 -5.23 25.95
CA VAL A 445 -14.91 -5.28 26.23
C VAL A 445 -14.59 -3.89 26.75
N ARG A 446 -14.09 -3.81 27.98
CA ARG A 446 -13.81 -2.50 28.57
C ARG A 446 -12.78 -1.76 27.71
N PRO A 447 -12.91 -0.42 27.60
CA PRO A 447 -11.92 0.38 26.91
C PRO A 447 -10.56 0.16 27.57
N PRO A 448 -9.47 0.22 26.78
CA PRO A 448 -8.11 -0.01 27.27
C PRO A 448 -7.65 1.06 28.26
N ASN A 449 -8.24 2.25 28.20
CA ASN A 449 -7.86 3.46 28.93
C ASN A 449 -8.97 4.52 28.85
N ASP A 450 -8.75 5.68 29.49
CA ASP A 450 -9.68 6.81 29.49
C ASP A 450 -9.51 7.76 28.28
N ARG A 451 -8.65 7.41 27.30
CA ARG A 451 -8.36 8.23 26.09
C ARG A 451 -9.26 7.83 24.93
N GLN A 452 -10.57 7.88 25.18
CA GLN A 452 -11.59 7.51 24.20
C GLN A 452 -11.92 8.70 23.29
N HIS A 453 -12.12 8.40 22.01
CA HIS A 453 -12.56 9.34 20.99
C HIS A 453 -13.90 8.88 20.46
N SER A 454 -14.92 9.74 20.54
CA SER A 454 -16.26 9.42 20.06
C SER A 454 -16.65 10.33 18.90
N LYS A 455 -17.33 9.77 17.91
CA LYS A 455 -18.00 10.50 16.85
C LYS A 455 -19.39 9.90 16.62
N THR A 456 -20.33 10.72 16.16
CA THR A 456 -21.69 10.30 15.82
C THR A 456 -21.99 10.62 14.36
N SER A 457 -22.60 9.69 13.64
CA SER A 457 -23.11 9.85 12.27
C SER A 457 -24.54 9.30 12.21
N GLY A 458 -25.53 10.19 12.12
CA GLY A 458 -26.94 9.80 12.15
C GLY A 458 -27.30 9.01 13.42
N PRO A 459 -27.87 7.78 13.31
CA PRO A 459 -28.21 6.93 14.46
C PRO A 459 -27.03 6.14 15.03
N LEU A 460 -25.82 6.31 14.48
CA LEU A 460 -24.63 5.57 14.89
C LEU A 460 -23.72 6.43 15.75
N THR A 461 -23.31 5.92 16.91
CA THR A 461 -22.18 6.48 17.68
C THR A 461 -21.06 5.46 17.73
N VAL A 462 -19.86 5.90 17.34
CA VAL A 462 -18.63 5.11 17.39
C VAL A 462 -17.71 5.73 18.43
N THR A 463 -17.27 4.92 19.38
CA THR A 463 -16.27 5.30 20.39
C THR A 463 -15.06 4.39 20.24
N THR A 464 -13.86 4.95 20.23
CA THR A 464 -12.63 4.18 19.97
C THR A 464 -11.49 4.62 20.88
N ALA A 465 -10.55 3.70 21.14
CA ALA A 465 -9.35 3.97 21.91
C ALA A 465 -8.23 3.01 21.48
N VAL A 466 -6.99 3.49 21.52
CA VAL A 466 -5.82 2.71 21.15
C VAL A 466 -4.91 2.52 22.37
N PRO A 467 -4.67 1.28 22.84
CA PRO A 467 -3.73 1.01 23.92
C PRO A 467 -2.29 1.24 23.46
N SER A 468 -1.48 1.83 24.34
CA SER A 468 -0.01 1.85 24.19
C SER A 468 0.59 0.43 24.19
N ALA A 469 1.87 0.29 23.85
CA ALA A 469 2.56 -0.99 23.92
C ALA A 469 2.50 -1.62 25.33
N GLY A 470 2.66 -0.80 26.38
CA GLY A 470 2.55 -1.24 27.77
C GLY A 470 1.14 -1.72 28.15
N GLU A 471 0.11 -0.91 27.84
CA GLU A 471 -1.29 -1.28 28.08
C GLU A 471 -1.65 -2.56 27.30
N THR A 472 -1.17 -2.69 26.06
CA THR A 472 -1.37 -3.88 25.22
C THR A 472 -0.75 -5.14 25.85
N GLN A 473 0.49 -5.05 26.35
CA GLN A 473 1.14 -6.11 27.10
C GLN A 473 0.34 -6.49 28.35
N GLU A 474 -0.27 -5.52 29.04
CA GLU A 474 -1.11 -5.78 30.21
C GLU A 474 -2.43 -6.48 29.84
N ILE A 475 -3.07 -6.09 28.73
CA ILE A 475 -4.36 -6.64 28.28
C ILE A 475 -4.19 -8.07 27.75
N PHE A 476 -3.20 -8.30 26.89
CA PHE A 476 -3.01 -9.56 26.15
C PHE A 476 -1.95 -10.49 26.75
N LYS A 477 -1.14 -10.00 27.69
CA LYS A 477 -0.01 -10.73 28.32
C LYS A 477 1.08 -11.14 27.32
N VAL A 478 1.18 -10.44 26.19
CA VAL A 478 2.20 -10.63 25.17
C VAL A 478 2.49 -9.31 24.45
N ASP A 479 3.71 -9.20 23.93
CA ASP A 479 4.17 -8.00 23.24
C ASP A 479 3.71 -8.06 21.78
N LEU A 480 2.51 -7.53 21.54
CA LEU A 480 1.91 -7.48 20.21
C LEU A 480 2.64 -6.47 19.31
N TYR A 481 3.13 -5.37 19.87
CA TYR A 481 3.85 -4.34 19.12
C TYR A 481 5.14 -4.91 18.53
N ALA A 482 5.89 -5.73 19.28
CA ALA A 482 7.06 -6.46 18.77
C ALA A 482 6.73 -7.47 17.64
N ARG A 483 5.45 -7.74 17.40
CA ARG A 483 4.94 -8.60 16.31
C ARG A 483 4.22 -7.80 15.21
N ASN A 484 4.37 -6.48 15.19
CA ASN A 484 3.67 -5.56 14.29
C ASN A 484 2.13 -5.67 14.40
N ILE A 485 1.62 -5.89 15.62
CA ILE A 485 0.19 -5.95 15.89
C ILE A 485 -0.18 -4.87 16.92
N GLN A 486 -1.10 -4.00 16.55
CA GLN A 486 -1.67 -2.96 17.38
C GLN A 486 -3.20 -3.14 17.46
N PRO A 487 -3.74 -3.50 18.63
CA PRO A 487 -5.17 -3.55 18.83
C PRO A 487 -5.78 -2.13 18.77
N VAL A 488 -6.92 -1.98 18.14
CA VAL A 488 -7.79 -0.79 18.17
C VAL A 488 -9.08 -1.22 18.85
N TRP A 489 -9.39 -0.65 20.02
CA TRP A 489 -10.66 -0.91 20.68
C TRP A 489 -11.74 -0.05 20.06
N ILE A 490 -12.88 -0.66 19.72
CA ILE A 490 -14.02 0.03 19.10
C ILE A 490 -15.28 -0.39 19.84
N GLU A 491 -16.13 0.58 20.11
CA GLU A 491 -17.50 0.45 20.56
C GLU A 491 -18.42 1.11 19.54
N ILE A 492 -19.47 0.38 19.16
CA ILE A 492 -20.47 0.82 18.21
C ILE A 492 -21.83 0.76 18.90
N GLU A 493 -22.47 1.91 19.02
CA GLU A 493 -23.84 2.06 19.47
C GLU A 493 -24.72 2.31 18.24
N ASN A 494 -25.52 1.29 17.89
CA ASN A 494 -26.47 1.34 16.79
C ASN A 494 -27.86 1.69 17.35
N ASN A 495 -28.29 2.93 17.19
CA ASN A 495 -29.64 3.39 17.55
C ASN A 495 -30.61 3.40 16.37
N SER A 496 -30.30 2.67 15.29
CA SER A 496 -31.19 2.48 14.14
C SER A 496 -32.03 1.22 14.28
N ASP A 497 -33.00 1.08 13.37
CA ASP A 497 -33.82 -0.13 13.23
C ASP A 497 -33.22 -1.17 12.26
N GLU A 498 -32.01 -0.91 11.75
CA GLU A 498 -31.30 -1.77 10.80
C GLU A 498 -30.13 -2.53 11.46
N VAL A 499 -29.78 -3.69 10.90
CA VAL A 499 -28.50 -4.34 11.22
C VAL A 499 -27.41 -3.64 10.44
N LEU A 500 -26.37 -3.20 11.14
CA LEU A 500 -25.20 -2.58 10.54
C LEU A 500 -24.02 -3.56 10.48
N GLN A 501 -23.10 -3.37 9.54
CA GLN A 501 -21.91 -4.19 9.34
C GLN A 501 -20.66 -3.33 9.50
N LEU A 502 -19.83 -3.64 10.49
CA LEU A 502 -18.50 -3.07 10.69
C LEU A 502 -17.50 -3.73 9.73
N THR A 503 -16.64 -2.96 9.08
CA THR A 503 -15.58 -3.49 8.20
C THR A 503 -14.19 -3.25 8.80
N PRO A 504 -13.50 -4.30 9.29
CA PRO A 504 -12.11 -4.20 9.73
C PRO A 504 -11.14 -3.65 8.68
N MET A 505 -11.43 -3.85 7.39
CA MET A 505 -10.61 -3.35 6.29
C MET A 505 -10.55 -1.81 6.22
N GLY A 506 -11.57 -1.10 6.71
CA GLY A 506 -11.53 0.36 6.85
C GLY A 506 -10.54 0.83 7.93
N ILE A 507 -10.22 -0.04 8.89
CA ILE A 507 -9.25 0.26 9.96
C ILE A 507 -7.83 -0.04 9.48
N ASP A 508 -7.64 -1.18 8.83
CA ASP A 508 -6.39 -1.56 8.19
C ASP A 508 -6.68 -2.57 7.07
N GLU A 509 -6.26 -2.27 5.84
CA GLU A 509 -6.41 -3.18 4.69
C GLU A 509 -5.77 -4.56 4.91
N LEU A 510 -4.75 -4.60 5.77
CA LEU A 510 -4.02 -5.80 6.17
C LEU A 510 -4.27 -6.14 7.65
N TYR A 511 -5.47 -5.88 8.16
CA TYR A 511 -5.87 -6.25 9.51
C TYR A 511 -5.58 -7.73 9.81
N PHE A 512 -5.41 -8.04 11.09
CA PHE A 512 -5.24 -9.40 11.59
C PHE A 512 -6.56 -9.91 12.13
N THR A 513 -6.96 -11.12 11.72
CA THR A 513 -8.06 -11.80 12.41
C THR A 513 -7.63 -12.13 13.86
N PRO A 514 -8.56 -12.28 14.83
CA PRO A 514 -8.19 -12.69 16.18
C PRO A 514 -7.34 -13.97 16.23
N ARG A 515 -7.62 -14.93 15.33
CA ARG A 515 -6.86 -16.19 15.20
C ARG A 515 -5.48 -16.00 14.59
N GLU A 516 -5.34 -15.08 13.64
CA GLU A 516 -4.05 -14.71 13.08
C GLU A 516 -3.16 -14.04 14.13
N ALA A 517 -3.70 -13.06 14.88
CA ALA A 517 -3.00 -12.42 15.98
C ALA A 517 -2.57 -13.42 17.06
N ALA A 518 -3.44 -14.39 17.37
CA ALA A 518 -3.13 -15.50 18.26
C ALA A 518 -1.98 -16.38 17.72
N ASN A 519 -2.04 -16.78 16.46
CA ASN A 519 -1.01 -17.63 15.86
C ASN A 519 0.37 -16.95 15.82
N ARG A 520 0.42 -15.67 15.48
CA ARG A 520 1.67 -14.88 15.42
C ARG A 520 2.35 -14.68 16.78
N THR A 521 1.61 -14.87 17.87
CA THR A 521 2.07 -14.62 19.24
C THR A 521 2.25 -15.89 20.06
N ARG A 522 1.92 -17.05 19.48
CA ARG A 522 1.98 -18.35 20.12
C ARG A 522 3.41 -18.69 20.55
N ARG A 523 3.58 -19.01 21.84
CA ARG A 523 4.81 -19.59 22.41
C ARG A 523 4.50 -21.00 22.98
N GLY A 524 4.87 -22.04 22.24
CA GLY A 524 4.71 -23.44 22.67
C GLY A 524 3.29 -24.03 22.50
N PHE A 525 3.07 -25.18 23.15
CA PHE A 525 1.92 -26.07 22.92
C PHE A 525 0.81 -26.02 23.99
N ARG A 526 0.85 -25.10 24.95
CA ARG A 526 -0.10 -25.09 26.10
C ARG A 526 -1.05 -23.90 26.06
N GLY A 527 -2.37 -24.17 26.19
CA GLY A 527 -3.43 -23.18 26.47
C GLY A 527 -4.34 -22.84 25.28
N ARG A 528 -5.57 -22.37 25.57
CA ARG A 528 -6.58 -21.89 24.61
C ARG A 528 -6.21 -20.48 24.14
N HIS A 529 -5.24 -20.40 23.22
CA HIS A 529 -4.56 -19.14 22.90
C HIS A 529 -5.44 -18.27 21.99
N ALA A 530 -6.01 -18.85 20.94
CA ALA A 530 -6.97 -18.23 20.03
C ALA A 530 -8.23 -17.74 20.74
N GLU A 531 -8.84 -18.57 21.61
CA GLU A 531 -10.07 -18.22 22.34
C GLU A 531 -9.91 -16.91 23.14
N ARG A 532 -8.72 -16.61 23.67
CA ARG A 532 -8.46 -15.37 24.43
C ARG A 532 -8.52 -14.12 23.54
N TYR A 533 -8.02 -14.22 22.31
CA TYR A 533 -8.09 -13.13 21.33
C TYR A 533 -9.51 -12.99 20.82
N GLU A 534 -10.16 -14.10 20.50
CA GLU A 534 -11.56 -14.15 20.09
C GLU A 534 -12.47 -13.48 21.12
N ARG A 535 -12.38 -13.85 22.40
CA ARG A 535 -13.20 -13.24 23.47
C ARG A 535 -13.02 -11.73 23.65
N ARG A 536 -11.93 -11.16 23.14
CA ARG A 536 -11.65 -9.70 23.18
C ARG A 536 -11.84 -9.04 21.83
N GLY A 537 -11.71 -9.79 20.74
CA GLY A 537 -11.74 -9.30 19.39
C GLY A 537 -13.16 -9.09 18.89
N HIS A 538 -13.33 -8.21 17.92
CA HIS A 538 -14.61 -8.02 17.23
C HIS A 538 -14.83 -9.19 16.24
N ILE A 539 -15.37 -10.32 16.72
CA ILE A 539 -15.59 -11.53 15.87
C ILE A 539 -16.88 -11.41 15.04
N ARG A 540 -17.93 -10.84 15.65
CA ARG A 540 -19.22 -10.59 14.97
C ARG A 540 -19.19 -9.17 14.47
N LEU A 541 -19.07 -8.99 13.16
CA LEU A 541 -19.01 -7.68 12.54
C LEU A 541 -20.39 -7.05 12.33
N SER A 542 -21.45 -7.82 12.56
CA SER A 542 -22.83 -7.34 12.48
C SER A 542 -23.31 -6.79 13.83
N VAL A 543 -23.81 -5.55 13.82
CA VAL A 543 -24.32 -4.81 14.97
C VAL A 543 -25.86 -4.72 14.89
N PRO A 544 -26.60 -5.45 15.73
CA PRO A 544 -28.07 -5.44 15.74
C PRO A 544 -28.67 -4.04 15.96
N PRO A 545 -29.94 -3.83 15.54
CA PRO A 545 -30.71 -2.64 15.88
C PRO A 545 -30.73 -2.38 17.38
N ASN A 546 -30.73 -1.11 17.77
CA ASN A 546 -30.86 -0.66 19.15
C ASN A 546 -29.92 -1.41 20.13
N SER A 547 -28.67 -1.61 19.73
CA SER A 547 -27.69 -2.39 20.49
C SER A 547 -26.31 -1.74 20.50
N THR A 548 -25.53 -2.08 21.51
CA THR A 548 -24.13 -1.66 21.64
C THR A 548 -23.21 -2.88 21.63
N GLN A 549 -22.14 -2.82 20.83
CA GLN A 549 -21.10 -3.84 20.80
C GLN A 549 -19.73 -3.20 20.96
N SER A 550 -18.81 -3.86 21.66
CA SER A 550 -17.42 -3.41 21.76
C SER A 550 -16.40 -4.54 21.76
N GLY A 551 -15.24 -4.29 21.17
CA GLY A 551 -14.17 -5.27 20.99
C GLY A 551 -12.92 -4.68 20.34
N TYR A 552 -11.88 -5.49 20.21
CA TYR A 552 -10.63 -5.11 19.55
C TYR A 552 -10.60 -5.56 18.08
N ILE A 553 -10.18 -4.67 17.19
CA ILE A 553 -9.72 -5.01 15.85
C ILE A 553 -8.20 -4.93 15.84
N PHE A 554 -7.53 -5.95 15.30
CA PHE A 554 -6.07 -6.02 15.32
C PHE A 554 -5.54 -5.46 14.01
N SER A 555 -4.75 -4.40 14.08
CA SER A 555 -4.15 -3.70 12.94
C SER A 555 -2.63 -3.77 13.00
N ARG A 556 -1.92 -3.26 11.99
CA ARG A 556 -0.46 -3.05 12.03
C ARG A 556 -0.10 -1.93 12.99
N VAL A 557 1.15 -1.87 13.44
CA VAL A 557 1.58 -0.81 14.38
C VAL A 557 1.79 0.51 13.64
N ASP A 558 1.13 1.55 14.14
CA ASP A 558 1.51 2.95 13.93
C ASP A 558 1.86 3.58 15.29
N GLU A 559 3.09 4.04 15.44
CA GLU A 559 3.55 4.78 16.62
C GLU A 559 3.20 6.27 16.50
N GLY A 560 3.05 6.94 17.64
CA GLY A 560 2.65 8.35 17.69
C GLY A 560 1.13 8.51 17.63
N THR A 561 0.54 8.52 16.43
CA THR A 561 -0.91 8.61 16.26
C THR A 561 -1.44 7.52 15.34
N LYS A 562 -2.46 6.80 15.81
CA LYS A 562 -3.19 5.84 15.00
C LYS A 562 -4.23 6.57 14.14
N SER A 563 -4.07 6.50 12.82
CA SER A 563 -5.04 7.01 11.84
C SER A 563 -5.78 5.84 11.19
N PHE A 564 -7.10 5.85 11.19
CA PHE A 564 -7.92 4.77 10.63
C PHE A 564 -9.35 5.22 10.36
N ASN A 565 -10.06 4.53 9.46
CA ASN A 565 -11.49 4.70 9.30
C ASN A 565 -12.25 3.64 10.10
N VAL A 566 -13.45 3.99 10.55
CA VAL A 566 -14.45 3.05 11.03
C VAL A 566 -15.62 3.17 10.08
N ASP A 567 -15.74 2.20 9.19
CA ASP A 567 -16.78 2.14 8.19
C ASP A 567 -17.85 1.15 8.66
N VAL A 568 -19.09 1.63 8.75
CA VAL A 568 -20.24 0.88 9.25
C VAL A 568 -21.39 1.03 8.28
N LEU A 569 -21.92 -0.09 7.82
CA LEU A 569 -22.72 -0.15 6.59
C LEU A 569 -24.06 -0.82 6.88
N GLY A 570 -25.16 -0.16 6.50
CA GLY A 570 -26.53 -0.65 6.59
C GLY A 570 -27.03 -1.19 5.25
N GLN A 571 -28.34 -1.42 5.12
CA GLN A 571 -28.90 -1.90 3.85
C GLN A 571 -28.86 -0.81 2.77
N ASP A 572 -29.19 0.42 3.17
CA ASP A 572 -29.28 1.60 2.31
C ASP A 572 -28.54 2.81 2.94
N SER A 573 -27.60 2.56 3.85
CA SER A 573 -26.84 3.59 4.55
C SER A 573 -25.35 3.23 4.68
N ALA A 574 -24.49 4.25 4.61
CA ALA A 574 -23.07 4.10 4.88
C ALA A 574 -22.60 5.19 5.85
N HIS A 575 -21.91 4.78 6.91
CA HIS A 575 -21.34 5.65 7.93
C HIS A 575 -19.83 5.48 7.93
N LEU A 576 -19.13 6.38 7.23
CA LEU A 576 -17.67 6.39 7.11
C LEU A 576 -17.09 7.43 8.06
N MET A 577 -16.23 7.02 8.99
CA MET A 577 -15.74 7.91 10.05
C MET A 577 -14.23 7.78 10.24
N THR A 578 -13.48 8.84 9.96
CA THR A 578 -12.02 8.86 10.21
C THR A 578 -11.71 9.20 11.66
N PHE A 579 -10.77 8.48 12.28
CA PHE A 579 -10.26 8.73 13.62
C PHE A 579 -8.75 8.94 13.61
N PHE A 580 -8.30 9.83 14.48
CA PHE A 580 -6.89 10.08 14.78
C PHE A 580 -6.72 9.96 16.29
N VAL A 581 -6.14 8.85 16.75
CA VAL A 581 -6.05 8.51 18.17
C VAL A 581 -4.57 8.53 18.59
N PRO A 582 -4.15 9.52 19.41
CA PRO A 582 -2.78 9.57 19.93
C PRO A 582 -2.47 8.34 20.80
N VAL A 583 -1.31 7.72 20.55
CA VAL A 583 -0.81 6.53 21.22
C VAL A 583 0.44 6.89 22.03
N PRO A 584 0.39 6.83 23.38
CA PRO A 584 1.56 7.12 24.19
C PRO A 584 2.73 6.16 23.88
N GLY A 585 3.94 6.71 23.71
CA GLY A 585 5.16 5.92 23.52
C GLY A 585 6.22 6.61 22.65
N LEU A 586 5.79 7.39 21.66
CA LEU A 586 6.65 8.19 20.78
C LEU A 586 6.76 9.63 21.32
N ARG A 587 7.95 10.23 21.32
CA ARG A 587 8.12 11.68 21.64
C ARG A 587 8.13 12.48 20.34
N ILE A 588 7.12 13.33 20.15
CA ILE A 588 6.83 14.02 18.87
C ILE A 588 6.92 15.54 19.03
N ASP A 589 7.54 16.19 18.05
CA ASP A 589 8.03 17.58 18.11
C ASP A 589 6.92 18.64 18.12
N HIS A 590 5.84 18.43 17.37
CA HIS A 590 4.81 19.47 17.18
C HIS A 590 3.92 19.68 18.42
N HIS A 591 3.87 18.72 19.35
CA HIS A 591 3.18 18.91 20.64
C HIS A 591 3.88 19.93 21.54
N GLU A 592 5.14 20.29 21.24
CA GLU A 592 5.91 21.29 22.01
C GLU A 592 5.87 22.70 21.39
N VAL A 593 5.39 22.84 20.14
CA VAL A 593 5.25 24.14 19.46
C VAL A 593 3.88 24.75 19.79
N ASP A 594 3.87 25.82 20.59
CA ASP A 594 2.67 26.63 20.76
C ASP A 594 2.42 27.46 19.50
N MET A 595 1.68 26.86 18.56
CA MET A 595 1.33 27.47 17.27
C MET A 595 0.64 28.83 17.43
N ASN A 596 -0.10 29.04 18.53
CA ASN A 596 -0.79 30.31 18.79
C ASN A 596 0.15 31.40 19.32
N ALA A 597 1.35 31.03 19.77
CA ALA A 597 2.36 31.95 20.29
C ALA A 597 3.50 32.21 19.29
N LEU A 598 3.46 31.61 18.09
CA LEU A 598 4.51 31.79 17.06
C LEU A 598 4.64 33.24 16.57
N TYR A 599 3.51 33.95 16.46
CA TYR A 599 3.44 35.32 15.97
C TYR A 599 2.58 36.18 16.89
N SER A 600 2.99 37.44 17.11
CA SER A 600 2.13 38.40 17.79
C SER A 600 0.94 38.78 16.91
N PRO A 601 -0.21 39.19 17.49
CA PRO A 601 -1.38 39.61 16.70
C PRO A 601 -1.09 40.75 15.70
N ALA A 602 -0.03 41.53 15.91
CA ALA A 602 0.37 42.62 15.01
C ALA A 602 1.18 42.15 13.79
N GLU A 603 1.81 40.97 13.87
CA GLU A 603 2.55 40.35 12.76
C GLU A 603 1.61 39.61 11.81
N ILE A 604 0.51 39.07 12.33
CA ILE A 604 -0.47 38.31 11.56
C ILE A 604 -1.20 39.23 10.58
N ARG A 605 -1.23 38.84 9.31
CA ARG A 605 -1.80 39.64 8.23
C ARG A 605 -2.71 38.81 7.32
N GLU A 606 -3.98 39.21 7.26
CA GLU A 606 -4.93 38.73 6.24
C GLU A 606 -4.58 39.34 4.88
N VAL A 607 -4.50 38.50 3.84
CA VAL A 607 -4.10 38.90 2.49
C VAL A 607 -5.09 38.43 1.42
N GLY A 608 -5.24 39.21 0.35
CA GLY A 608 -5.94 38.78 -0.85
C GLY A 608 -5.08 37.86 -1.72
N LEU A 609 -5.66 37.19 -2.73
CA LEU A 609 -4.96 36.18 -3.52
C LEU A 609 -3.71 36.73 -4.25
N ALA A 610 -3.81 37.90 -4.88
CA ALA A 610 -2.67 38.52 -5.57
C ALA A 610 -1.52 38.87 -4.60
N GLU A 611 -1.87 39.39 -3.42
CA GLU A 611 -0.91 39.73 -2.38
C GLU A 611 -0.29 38.50 -1.73
N LEU A 612 -1.07 37.44 -1.54
CA LEU A 612 -0.60 36.14 -1.09
C LEU A 612 0.47 35.60 -2.03
N VAL A 613 0.19 35.56 -3.34
CA VAL A 613 1.15 35.09 -4.35
C VAL A 613 2.43 35.92 -4.31
N ALA A 614 2.32 37.26 -4.30
CA ALA A 614 3.47 38.14 -4.24
C ALA A 614 4.30 37.94 -2.95
N ALA A 615 3.64 37.79 -1.80
CA ALA A 615 4.32 37.58 -0.53
C ALA A 615 5.04 36.22 -0.49
N LEU A 616 4.39 35.15 -0.99
CA LEU A 616 4.99 33.83 -1.07
C LEU A 616 6.18 33.79 -2.03
N GLU A 617 6.09 34.42 -3.21
CA GLU A 617 7.22 34.48 -4.16
C GLU A 617 8.42 35.25 -3.60
N ALA A 618 8.20 36.21 -2.71
CA ALA A 618 9.25 36.95 -2.01
C ALA A 618 9.84 36.21 -0.79
N MET A 619 9.21 35.16 -0.28
CA MET A 619 9.76 34.32 0.80
C MET A 619 10.98 33.52 0.31
N PRO A 620 11.91 33.11 1.20
CA PRO A 620 13.13 32.39 0.82
C PRO A 620 12.91 31.27 -0.20
N CYS A 621 13.83 31.13 -1.16
CA CYS A 621 13.70 30.07 -2.17
C CYS A 621 13.82 28.67 -1.57
N CYS A 622 14.57 28.59 -0.48
CA CYS A 622 15.26 27.39 -0.05
C CYS A 622 15.42 27.40 1.46
N VAL A 623 15.45 26.23 2.08
CA VAL A 623 15.79 26.10 3.50
C VAL A 623 17.26 26.49 3.74
N ARG A 624 17.61 26.75 5.00
CA ARG A 624 18.98 27.08 5.42
C ARG A 624 19.50 26.17 6.52
N ASP A 625 20.81 26.20 6.71
CA ASP A 625 21.47 25.64 7.89
C ASP A 625 21.19 26.48 9.14
N ALA A 626 21.59 25.98 10.32
CA ALA A 626 21.37 26.68 11.59
C ALA A 626 22.05 28.05 11.68
N ALA A 627 23.12 28.28 10.89
CA ALA A 627 23.80 29.57 10.81
C ALA A 627 23.13 30.54 9.82
N GLY A 628 22.16 30.09 9.02
CA GLY A 628 21.51 30.90 7.99
C GLY A 628 22.38 31.21 6.77
N GLN A 629 23.54 30.56 6.61
CA GLN A 629 24.55 30.93 5.62
C GLN A 629 24.41 30.12 4.32
N GLU A 630 24.21 28.82 4.44
CA GLU A 630 24.16 27.91 3.29
C GLU A 630 22.71 27.60 2.90
N LYS A 631 22.46 27.46 1.60
CA LYS A 631 21.14 27.09 1.06
C LYS A 631 21.03 25.57 0.93
N GLY A 632 19.87 25.04 1.28
CA GLY A 632 19.52 23.64 1.11
C GLY A 632 18.48 23.40 0.02
N ASP A 633 17.64 22.41 0.27
CA ASP A 633 16.56 22.01 -0.63
C ASP A 633 15.53 23.15 -0.82
N PRO A 634 14.86 23.21 -1.98
CA PRO A 634 13.91 24.28 -2.28
C PRO A 634 12.65 24.20 -1.41
N LEU A 635 12.12 25.36 -1.05
CA LEU A 635 10.79 25.50 -0.45
C LEU A 635 9.75 25.40 -1.56
N ASN A 636 9.40 24.18 -1.93
CA ASN A 636 8.59 23.81 -3.10
C ASN A 636 7.09 23.62 -2.80
N LEU A 637 6.65 23.86 -1.57
CA LEU A 637 5.27 23.67 -1.12
C LEU A 637 4.68 24.90 -0.42
N VAL A 638 3.37 25.08 -0.55
CA VAL A 638 2.55 25.99 0.25
C VAL A 638 1.24 25.28 0.62
N PHE A 639 0.83 25.39 1.88
CA PHE A 639 -0.47 24.89 2.35
C PHE A 639 -1.33 26.01 2.91
N ILE A 640 -2.64 25.91 2.71
CA ILE A 640 -3.62 26.82 3.31
C ILE A 640 -4.64 25.96 4.06
N GLY A 641 -4.68 26.09 5.38
CA GLY A 641 -5.54 25.27 6.23
C GLY A 641 -5.19 25.39 7.71
N GLN A 642 -6.10 24.93 8.56
CA GLN A 642 -5.85 24.86 10.00
C GLN A 642 -4.74 23.83 10.30
N PRO A 643 -3.98 23.99 11.40
CA PRO A 643 -2.97 23.01 11.80
C PRO A 643 -3.52 21.59 11.87
N LEU A 644 -4.76 21.44 12.35
CA LEU A 644 -5.41 20.14 12.49
C LEU A 644 -5.83 19.54 11.15
N ASP A 645 -6.29 20.36 10.19
CA ASP A 645 -6.59 19.91 8.83
C ASP A 645 -5.33 19.42 8.12
N LEU A 646 -4.22 20.14 8.30
CA LEU A 646 -2.91 19.76 7.78
C LEU A 646 -2.48 18.41 8.34
N TYR A 647 -2.59 18.24 9.65
CA TYR A 647 -2.27 17.00 10.32
C TYR A 647 -3.13 15.83 9.83
N TYR A 648 -4.45 16.01 9.80
CA TYR A 648 -5.38 14.97 9.37
C TYR A 648 -5.23 14.59 7.89
N ALA A 649 -4.97 15.56 7.01
CA ALA A 649 -4.75 15.28 5.61
C ALA A 649 -3.49 14.42 5.38
N PHE A 650 -2.38 14.72 6.07
CA PHE A 650 -1.16 13.92 5.96
C PHE A 650 -1.27 12.53 6.58
N MET A 651 -1.88 12.43 7.76
CA MET A 651 -2.12 11.15 8.43
C MET A 651 -3.03 10.24 7.60
N ARG A 652 -4.03 10.81 6.91
CA ARG A 652 -4.88 10.08 5.95
C ARG A 652 -4.09 9.64 4.71
N ALA A 653 -3.13 10.45 4.27
CA ALA A 653 -2.21 10.11 3.18
C ALA A 653 -1.14 9.05 3.56
N GLY A 654 -1.08 8.63 4.82
CA GLY A 654 -0.13 7.63 5.31
C GLY A 654 1.27 8.20 5.58
N TRP A 655 1.36 9.49 5.89
CA TRP A 655 2.59 10.11 6.37
C TRP A 655 2.74 9.88 7.87
N ASP A 656 3.94 9.47 8.27
CA ASP A 656 4.31 9.22 9.65
C ASP A 656 4.93 10.46 10.29
N GLU A 657 4.66 10.64 11.58
CA GLU A 657 5.34 11.63 12.41
C GLU A 657 6.81 11.24 12.63
N THR A 658 7.68 12.21 12.93
CA THR A 658 9.11 11.97 13.19
C THR A 658 9.47 12.32 14.62
N GLU A 659 10.31 11.52 15.30
CA GLU A 659 10.88 11.86 16.61
C GLU A 659 11.87 13.05 16.52
N THR A 660 12.17 13.71 17.64
CA THR A 660 13.15 14.82 17.73
C THR A 660 14.57 14.32 18.01
N ILE A 661 15.59 14.98 17.42
CA ILE A 661 16.97 14.89 17.93
C ILE A 661 17.16 15.91 19.05
N TYR A 662 17.29 15.45 20.30
CA TYR A 662 17.91 16.25 21.37
C TYR A 662 19.44 16.04 21.38
N GLY A 663 20.18 17.15 21.44
CA GLY A 663 21.61 17.13 21.73
C GLY A 663 21.92 16.45 23.06
N ALA A 664 22.99 15.64 23.06
CA ALA A 664 23.58 14.86 24.16
C ALA A 664 23.12 13.39 24.38
N SER A 665 22.29 12.78 23.52
CA SER A 665 21.98 11.33 23.57
C SER A 665 22.34 10.55 22.28
N LEU A 666 23.29 11.04 21.49
CA LEU A 666 23.70 10.40 20.22
C LEU A 666 24.31 8.99 20.35
N TRP A 667 24.58 8.50 21.56
CA TRP A 667 25.30 7.23 21.76
C TRP A 667 24.46 6.08 22.34
N LYS A 668 23.31 6.36 22.97
CA LYS A 668 22.48 5.29 23.57
C LYS A 668 21.41 4.76 22.62
N THR A 669 20.92 5.57 21.68
CA THR A 669 19.93 5.18 20.67
C THR A 669 20.54 4.37 19.52
N GLY A 670 21.85 4.51 19.28
CA GLY A 670 22.55 3.78 18.20
C GLY A 670 22.57 2.25 18.35
N LEU A 671 22.28 1.71 19.53
CA LEU A 671 22.26 0.27 19.81
C LEU A 671 20.86 -0.37 19.76
N SER A 672 19.77 0.40 19.76
CA SER A 672 18.39 -0.11 19.61
C SER A 672 17.89 -0.10 18.16
N ALA A 673 18.67 0.47 17.25
CA ALA A 673 18.35 0.71 15.85
C ALA A 673 18.36 -0.54 14.93
N ILE A 674 18.24 -1.76 15.49
CA ILE A 674 18.33 -3.04 14.75
C ILE A 674 16.96 -3.73 14.57
N THR A 675 15.88 -3.16 15.12
CA THR A 675 14.50 -3.64 14.91
C THR A 675 13.70 -2.62 14.09
N GLY A 676 13.22 -3.01 12.90
CA GLY A 676 12.71 -2.10 11.86
C GLY A 676 11.58 -1.13 12.24
N GLY A 677 10.83 -1.37 13.33
CA GLY A 677 9.77 -0.47 13.80
C GLY A 677 10.29 0.89 14.30
N ALA A 678 11.38 0.91 15.07
CA ALA A 678 11.98 2.14 15.61
C ALA A 678 12.64 3.04 14.54
N TYR A 679 12.78 2.56 13.29
CA TYR A 679 13.35 3.33 12.19
C TYR A 679 12.29 4.07 11.35
N ARG A 680 11.01 3.64 11.38
CA ARG A 680 9.87 4.29 10.68
C ARG A 680 9.59 5.70 11.22
N TYR A 681 9.96 5.97 12.47
CA TYR A 681 9.78 7.25 13.17
C TYR A 681 11.11 7.97 13.43
N SER A 682 12.21 7.53 12.79
CA SER A 682 13.55 8.09 13.00
C SER A 682 13.58 9.60 12.79
N PRO A 683 14.35 10.32 13.61
CA PRO A 683 14.32 11.77 13.60
C PRO A 683 14.92 12.35 12.33
N VAL A 684 14.36 13.49 11.89
CA VAL A 684 14.88 14.25 10.76
C VAL A 684 15.81 15.37 11.23
N SER A 685 16.87 15.64 10.47
CA SER A 685 17.72 16.80 10.77
C SER A 685 16.94 18.10 10.62
N ALA A 686 17.18 19.04 11.55
CA ALA A 686 16.55 20.35 11.54
C ALA A 686 17.03 21.20 10.35
N LEU A 687 16.08 21.83 9.67
CA LEU A 687 16.30 22.82 8.62
C LEU A 687 15.65 24.12 9.05
N TYR A 688 16.16 25.26 8.57
CA TYR A 688 15.80 26.56 9.12
C TYR A 688 15.14 27.44 8.06
N VAL A 689 14.03 28.07 8.46
CA VAL A 689 13.32 29.13 7.73
C VAL A 689 12.85 30.14 8.79
N PHE A 690 12.88 31.44 8.46
CA PHE A 690 12.55 32.51 9.42
C PHE A 690 13.38 32.45 10.71
N ASP A 691 14.66 32.07 10.59
CA ASP A 691 15.61 31.92 11.70
C ASP A 691 15.18 30.91 12.79
N ARG A 692 14.29 29.97 12.46
CA ARG A 692 13.80 28.93 13.36
C ARG A 692 13.73 27.56 12.67
N PRO A 693 13.83 26.45 13.43
CA PRO A 693 13.63 25.12 12.88
C PRO A 693 12.19 24.93 12.37
N GLN A 694 11.95 23.85 11.64
CA GLN A 694 10.62 23.46 11.17
C GLN A 694 9.60 23.34 12.32
N ASP A 695 8.35 23.73 12.08
CA ASP A 695 7.25 23.60 13.06
C ASP A 695 6.71 22.19 13.14
N ALA A 696 6.73 21.47 12.02
CA ALA A 696 6.40 20.07 11.95
C ALA A 696 7.24 19.39 10.87
N ALA A 697 7.50 18.11 11.09
CA ALA A 697 8.14 17.23 10.13
C ALA A 697 7.37 15.92 10.06
N MET A 698 7.31 15.37 8.85
CA MET A 698 6.69 14.09 8.57
C MET A 698 7.57 13.32 7.59
N GLN A 699 7.47 12.00 7.63
CA GLN A 699 8.12 11.14 6.66
C GLN A 699 7.17 10.08 6.15
N ARG A 700 7.36 9.67 4.90
CA ARG A 700 6.67 8.51 4.36
C ARG A 700 7.70 7.48 3.93
N ALA A 701 7.68 6.32 4.58
CA ALA A 701 8.46 5.17 4.16
C ALA A 701 7.91 4.60 2.84
N ARG A 702 8.79 4.03 2.03
CA ARG A 702 8.42 3.31 0.80
C ARG A 702 8.80 1.83 0.89
N GLY A 703 8.91 1.13 -0.24
CA GLY A 703 9.21 -0.30 -0.34
C GLY A 703 10.47 -0.77 0.41
N SER A 704 11.39 0.13 0.82
CA SER A 704 12.46 -0.17 1.76
C SER A 704 12.73 0.99 2.74
N ILE A 705 13.32 0.68 3.91
CA ILE A 705 13.67 1.67 4.96
C ILE A 705 14.73 2.68 4.48
N HIS A 706 15.42 2.42 3.37
CA HIS A 706 16.46 3.29 2.81
C HIS A 706 15.94 4.34 1.82
N GLU A 707 14.65 4.28 1.47
CA GLU A 707 13.96 5.17 0.54
C GLU A 707 12.77 5.83 1.27
N ARG A 708 12.81 7.15 1.39
CA ARG A 708 11.83 7.91 2.19
C ARG A 708 11.54 9.25 1.56
N ASN A 709 10.31 9.72 1.69
CA ASN A 709 10.02 11.13 1.45
C ASN A 709 10.03 11.86 2.78
N HIS A 710 10.68 13.03 2.83
CA HIS A 710 10.78 13.89 4.00
C HIS A 710 10.02 15.18 3.73
N LEU A 711 9.09 15.53 4.60
CA LEU A 711 8.31 16.75 4.56
C LEU A 711 8.64 17.60 5.79
N ARG A 712 8.86 18.90 5.58
CA ARG A 712 8.99 19.90 6.64
C ARG A 712 8.13 21.11 6.33
N VAL A 713 7.47 21.66 7.34
CA VAL A 713 6.59 22.82 7.19
C VAL A 713 6.86 23.89 8.24
N TRP A 714 6.65 25.14 7.84
CA TRP A 714 6.73 26.33 8.68
C TRP A 714 5.46 27.16 8.49
N MET A 715 4.78 27.50 9.58
CA MET A 715 3.68 28.47 9.58
C MET A 715 4.24 29.85 9.24
N THR A 716 3.55 30.59 8.38
CA THR A 716 3.87 31.98 8.04
C THR A 716 2.95 32.93 8.83
N PRO A 717 3.26 34.23 8.94
CA PRO A 717 2.34 35.19 9.55
C PRO A 717 1.16 35.57 8.64
N LEU A 718 0.95 34.89 7.51
CA LEU A 718 -0.11 35.21 6.57
C LEU A 718 -1.36 34.39 6.85
N LEU A 719 -2.52 35.04 6.72
CA LEU A 719 -3.83 34.40 6.65
C LEU A 719 -4.45 34.64 5.27
N TYR A 720 -5.09 33.63 4.72
CA TYR A 720 -5.91 33.73 3.51
C TYR A 720 -7.30 33.19 3.79
N GLN A 721 -8.31 34.04 3.69
CA GLN A 721 -9.69 33.74 4.08
C GLN A 721 -9.78 33.28 5.54
N GLY A 722 -8.99 33.89 6.43
CA GLY A 722 -8.90 33.50 7.85
C GLY A 722 -8.19 32.17 8.11
N LEU A 723 -7.63 31.51 7.10
CA LEU A 723 -6.89 30.26 7.24
C LEU A 723 -5.37 30.52 7.27
N PRO A 724 -4.63 29.87 8.19
CA PRO A 724 -3.16 29.94 8.21
C PRO A 724 -2.53 29.48 6.89
N VAL A 725 -1.48 30.19 6.49
CA VAL A 725 -0.65 29.83 5.34
C VAL A 725 0.68 29.26 5.83
N TRP A 726 1.05 28.11 5.28
CA TRP A 726 2.28 27.39 5.58
C TRP A 726 3.18 27.34 4.35
N ILE A 727 4.48 27.41 4.57
CA ILE A 727 5.50 27.13 3.54
C ILE A 727 6.17 25.80 3.88
N GLY A 728 6.52 25.01 2.88
CA GLY A 728 7.07 23.68 3.10
C GLY A 728 8.14 23.28 2.10
N GLN A 729 8.86 22.23 2.48
CA GLN A 729 9.89 21.57 1.71
C GLN A 729 9.62 20.07 1.71
N ILE A 730 9.62 19.46 0.53
CA ILE A 730 9.63 18.00 0.38
C ILE A 730 10.85 17.54 -0.43
N SER A 731 11.45 16.43 -0.01
CA SER A 731 12.56 15.75 -0.68
C SER A 731 12.39 14.23 -0.63
N ARG A 732 12.89 13.54 -1.65
CA ARG A 732 12.91 12.08 -1.74
C ARG A 732 14.33 11.56 -1.56
N ASP A 733 14.52 10.64 -0.63
CA ASP A 733 15.75 9.88 -0.46
C ASP A 733 15.73 8.66 -1.39
N ILE A 734 16.74 8.53 -2.24
CA ILE A 734 16.91 7.43 -3.22
C ILE A 734 18.09 6.50 -2.87
N GLY A 735 18.64 6.66 -1.66
CA GLY A 735 19.62 5.72 -1.11
C GLY A 735 20.53 6.33 -0.05
N VAL A 736 21.65 5.64 0.24
CA VAL A 736 22.53 5.95 1.38
C VAL A 736 23.96 6.23 0.92
N ARG A 737 24.57 7.30 1.47
CA ARG A 737 25.95 7.73 1.23
C ARG A 737 26.72 7.83 2.55
N PHE A 738 27.95 7.32 2.57
CA PHE A 738 28.88 7.56 3.68
C PHE A 738 29.58 8.90 3.46
N THR A 739 29.48 9.83 4.41
CA THR A 739 30.26 11.08 4.41
C THR A 739 31.14 11.18 5.66
N ARG A 740 32.17 12.03 5.61
CA ARG A 740 33.08 12.25 6.74
C ARG A 740 32.54 13.24 7.79
N LYS A 741 31.42 13.93 7.50
CA LYS A 741 30.82 14.95 8.40
C LYS A 741 29.68 14.39 9.25
N THR A 742 28.98 13.38 8.76
CA THR A 742 27.91 12.62 9.44
C THR A 742 28.05 11.17 8.99
N ILE A 743 28.07 10.22 9.93
CA ILE A 743 28.48 8.82 9.69
C ILE A 743 27.69 8.16 8.55
N THR A 744 26.47 8.64 8.26
CA THR A 744 25.67 8.29 7.08
C THR A 744 24.78 9.47 6.67
N THR A 745 24.76 9.89 5.40
CA THR A 745 23.74 10.82 4.85
C THR A 745 22.97 10.13 3.75
N HIS A 746 21.66 10.31 3.69
CA HIS A 746 20.87 9.83 2.55
C HIS A 746 21.23 10.61 1.28
N LYS A 747 21.00 10.00 0.12
CA LYS A 747 21.13 10.64 -1.19
C LYS A 747 19.75 11.14 -1.59
N ILE A 748 19.62 12.45 -1.82
CA ILE A 748 18.37 13.05 -2.29
C ILE A 748 18.26 12.93 -3.82
N ASP A 749 17.03 12.67 -4.29
CA ASP A 749 16.64 12.73 -5.70
C ASP A 749 16.87 14.14 -6.25
N PRO A 750 17.70 14.32 -7.29
CA PRO A 750 17.90 15.63 -7.89
C PRO A 750 16.64 16.18 -8.58
N ASP A 751 15.65 15.35 -8.94
CA ASP A 751 14.35 15.83 -9.43
C ASP A 751 13.41 16.14 -8.25
N VAL A 752 13.51 17.37 -7.74
CA VAL A 752 12.66 17.82 -6.63
C VAL A 752 11.23 18.10 -7.06
N ASP A 753 10.98 18.26 -8.36
CA ASP A 753 9.63 18.46 -8.90
C ASP A 753 8.89 17.13 -8.93
N GLU A 754 9.53 16.03 -9.35
CA GLU A 754 8.99 14.68 -9.25
C GLU A 754 8.49 14.36 -7.83
N THR A 755 9.23 14.79 -6.81
CA THR A 755 8.83 14.63 -5.41
C THR A 755 7.67 15.55 -5.01
N ARG A 756 7.67 16.80 -5.47
CA ARG A 756 6.58 17.77 -5.24
C ARG A 756 5.27 17.28 -5.86
N GLU A 757 5.32 16.79 -7.09
CA GLU A 757 4.16 16.28 -7.82
C GLU A 757 3.62 14.99 -7.18
N PHE A 758 4.50 14.11 -6.68
CA PHE A 758 4.09 12.96 -5.88
C PHE A 758 3.24 13.36 -4.68
N LEU A 759 3.66 14.37 -3.91
CA LEU A 759 2.89 14.82 -2.74
C LEU A 759 1.53 15.37 -3.13
N LEU A 760 1.46 16.17 -4.19
CA LEU A 760 0.19 16.68 -4.69
C LEU A 760 -0.76 15.53 -5.06
N GLU A 761 -0.28 14.56 -5.83
CA GLU A 761 -1.07 13.40 -6.25
C GLU A 761 -1.53 12.56 -5.04
N ASP A 762 -0.64 12.33 -4.08
CA ASP A 762 -0.93 11.62 -2.85
C ASP A 762 -2.03 12.29 -2.04
N MET A 763 -1.94 13.61 -1.86
CA MET A 763 -2.91 14.39 -1.08
C MET A 763 -4.26 14.54 -1.80
N VAL A 764 -4.27 14.50 -3.13
CA VAL A 764 -5.49 14.50 -3.95
C VAL A 764 -6.20 13.14 -3.86
N PHE A 765 -5.47 12.03 -4.05
CA PHE A 765 -6.05 10.67 -4.00
C PHE A 765 -6.49 10.25 -2.61
N THR A 766 -5.91 10.85 -1.58
CA THR A 766 -6.32 10.65 -0.18
C THR A 766 -7.32 11.72 0.27
N GLN A 767 -7.93 12.46 -0.66
CA GLN A 767 -9.06 13.35 -0.39
C GLN A 767 -8.74 14.50 0.59
N GLY A 768 -7.48 14.93 0.66
CA GLY A 768 -7.00 15.97 1.57
C GLY A 768 -6.96 17.39 0.98
N VAL A 769 -7.22 17.56 -0.33
CA VAL A 769 -7.04 18.82 -1.07
C VAL A 769 -8.33 19.25 -1.74
N LYS A 770 -8.78 20.49 -1.50
CA LYS A 770 -9.93 21.11 -2.18
C LYS A 770 -9.56 21.71 -3.53
N ALA A 771 -8.36 22.27 -3.58
CA ALA A 771 -7.87 22.98 -4.73
C ALA A 771 -6.36 23.06 -4.68
N PHE A 772 -5.73 23.22 -5.84
CA PHE A 772 -4.29 23.48 -5.92
C PHE A 772 -3.95 24.40 -7.08
N GLY A 773 -2.77 25.02 -7.03
CA GLY A 773 -2.25 25.87 -8.10
C GLY A 773 -0.73 26.00 -8.01
N TYR A 774 -0.12 26.70 -8.95
CA TYR A 774 1.34 26.87 -9.00
C TYR A 774 1.75 28.34 -8.99
N ILE A 775 2.73 28.67 -8.17
CA ILE A 775 3.35 30.00 -8.05
C ILE A 775 4.87 29.91 -8.23
N GLY A 776 5.56 31.04 -8.42
CA GLY A 776 7.03 31.09 -8.47
C GLY A 776 7.70 31.06 -7.09
N GLY A 777 8.84 31.74 -6.97
CA GLY A 777 9.54 31.97 -5.70
C GLY A 777 10.76 31.10 -5.45
N VAL A 778 10.93 29.97 -6.13
CA VAL A 778 12.13 29.12 -6.01
C VAL A 778 13.18 29.46 -7.06
N GLY A 779 12.73 29.84 -8.27
CA GLY A 779 13.57 30.07 -9.44
C GLY A 779 13.98 28.76 -10.11
N ALA A 780 13.97 28.71 -11.44
CA ALA A 780 14.29 27.50 -12.19
C ALA A 780 15.78 27.13 -12.06
N ALA A 781 16.08 25.84 -12.11
CA ALA A 781 17.43 25.31 -12.24
C ALA A 781 17.39 24.16 -13.25
N ASP A 782 18.12 24.32 -14.36
CA ASP A 782 18.13 23.34 -15.44
C ASP A 782 18.90 22.06 -15.06
N TYR A 783 18.55 20.95 -15.70
CA TYR A 783 19.21 19.66 -15.48
C TYR A 783 20.74 19.74 -15.72
N ASP A 784 21.17 20.48 -16.73
CA ASP A 784 22.58 20.64 -17.10
C ASP A 784 23.33 21.65 -16.19
N GLU A 785 22.59 22.48 -15.45
CA GLU A 785 23.12 23.49 -14.52
C GLU A 785 22.42 23.40 -13.14
N PRO A 786 22.52 22.25 -12.44
CA PRO A 786 21.79 22.04 -11.21
C PRO A 786 22.36 22.87 -10.06
N ARG A 787 21.50 23.22 -9.09
CA ARG A 787 21.92 23.82 -7.82
C ARG A 787 22.33 22.72 -6.83
N GLY A 788 23.04 23.09 -5.76
CA GLY A 788 23.41 22.17 -4.68
C GLY A 788 22.64 22.45 -3.40
N ASN A 789 22.39 21.41 -2.59
CA ASN A 789 21.81 21.52 -1.25
C ASN A 789 22.88 21.40 -0.14
N LEU A 790 22.43 21.37 1.13
CA LEU A 790 23.32 21.32 2.31
C LEU A 790 24.13 20.01 2.43
N THR A 791 23.71 18.92 1.79
CA THR A 791 24.48 17.66 1.75
C THR A 791 25.47 17.64 0.58
N GLY A 792 25.43 18.65 -0.29
CA GLY A 792 26.21 18.73 -1.52
C GLY A 792 25.64 17.88 -2.66
N ASP A 793 24.37 17.47 -2.56
CA ASP A 793 23.66 16.80 -3.64
C ASP A 793 23.10 17.84 -4.63
N PRO A 794 23.21 17.58 -5.96
CA PRO A 794 22.62 18.44 -6.97
C PRO A 794 21.09 18.31 -6.98
N TYR A 795 20.40 19.35 -7.40
CA TYR A 795 18.98 19.34 -7.75
C TYR A 795 18.66 20.28 -8.91
N PHE A 796 17.63 19.93 -9.68
CA PHE A 796 17.03 20.75 -10.73
C PHE A 796 15.52 20.90 -10.47
N THR A 797 14.92 21.97 -10.99
CA THR A 797 13.50 22.31 -10.74
C THR A 797 12.99 23.33 -11.75
N ASP A 798 11.70 23.30 -12.04
CA ASP A 798 10.94 24.31 -12.79
C ASP A 798 10.81 25.65 -12.03
N GLY A 799 11.24 25.69 -10.77
CA GLY A 799 11.28 26.89 -9.93
C GLY A 799 9.94 27.29 -9.33
N GLN A 800 8.93 26.41 -9.41
CA GLN A 800 7.59 26.65 -8.90
C GLN A 800 7.40 26.06 -7.50
N ARG A 801 6.41 26.60 -6.79
CA ARG A 801 5.80 25.99 -5.62
C ARG A 801 4.40 25.54 -5.98
N VAL A 802 4.00 24.38 -5.48
CA VAL A 802 2.58 23.99 -5.49
C VAL A 802 1.91 24.56 -4.24
N LEU A 803 0.79 25.23 -4.44
CA LEU A 803 -0.06 25.80 -3.39
C LEU A 803 -1.31 24.95 -3.28
N MET A 804 -1.57 24.38 -2.11
CA MET A 804 -2.67 23.46 -1.83
C MET A 804 -3.61 24.02 -0.76
N TRP A 805 -4.91 24.09 -1.06
CA TRP A 805 -5.95 24.35 -0.07
C TRP A 805 -6.41 23.04 0.54
N LEU A 806 -6.17 22.87 1.84
CA LEU A 806 -6.44 21.63 2.54
C LEU A 806 -7.90 21.50 2.96
N SER A 807 -8.33 20.25 3.19
CA SER A 807 -9.63 19.91 3.73
C SER A 807 -9.51 18.99 4.93
N GLY A 808 -10.13 19.36 6.05
CA GLY A 808 -10.35 18.44 7.17
C GLY A 808 -11.32 17.29 6.81
N GLU A 809 -12.27 17.55 5.91
CA GLU A 809 -13.24 16.57 5.40
C GLU A 809 -12.78 15.98 4.06
N PRO A 810 -13.14 14.71 3.73
CA PRO A 810 -12.85 14.14 2.43
C PRO A 810 -13.43 14.96 1.27
N VAL A 811 -12.66 15.13 0.19
CA VAL A 811 -13.05 15.78 -1.06
C VAL A 811 -12.97 14.74 -2.20
N GLY A 812 -14.03 14.60 -3.01
CA GLY A 812 -14.01 13.76 -4.20
C GLY A 812 -12.98 14.22 -5.24
N LEU A 813 -12.42 13.30 -6.03
CA LEU A 813 -11.42 13.64 -7.06
C LEU A 813 -11.97 14.61 -8.11
N ASP A 814 -13.26 14.47 -8.45
CA ASP A 814 -14.02 15.31 -9.36
C ASP A 814 -14.35 16.71 -8.78
N GLU A 815 -14.25 16.88 -7.46
CA GLU A 815 -14.45 18.16 -6.78
C GLU A 815 -13.17 18.99 -6.66
N VAL A 816 -11.99 18.39 -6.91
CA VAL A 816 -10.69 19.07 -6.76
C VAL A 816 -10.49 20.09 -7.88
N ARG A 817 -10.28 21.36 -7.49
CA ARG A 817 -10.11 22.47 -8.46
C ARG A 817 -8.66 22.83 -8.72
N LEU A 818 -8.24 22.84 -9.99
CA LEU A 818 -6.99 23.48 -10.41
C LEU A 818 -7.22 25.00 -10.55
N VAL A 819 -6.51 25.79 -9.76
CA VAL A 819 -6.61 27.26 -9.78
C VAL A 819 -5.50 27.82 -10.65
N ASP A 820 -5.86 28.58 -11.69
CA ASP A 820 -4.91 29.34 -12.48
C ASP A 820 -4.39 30.56 -11.70
N LEU A 821 -3.18 30.41 -11.16
CA LEU A 821 -2.47 31.47 -10.43
C LEU A 821 -1.50 32.25 -11.32
N SER A 822 -1.39 31.90 -12.61
CA SER A 822 -0.46 32.57 -13.53
C SER A 822 -0.67 34.09 -13.66
N PRO A 823 -1.90 34.64 -13.59
CA PRO A 823 -2.09 36.09 -13.69
C PRO A 823 -1.54 36.89 -12.50
N TYR A 824 -1.28 36.23 -11.37
CA TYR A 824 -0.80 36.88 -10.14
C TYR A 824 0.71 36.75 -9.92
N ARG A 825 1.41 35.97 -10.76
CA ARG A 825 2.86 35.74 -10.61
C ARG A 825 3.61 37.04 -10.82
N THR A 826 4.55 37.33 -9.93
CA THR A 826 5.39 38.54 -9.94
C THR A 826 6.73 38.30 -10.66
N GLY A 827 7.14 37.04 -10.80
CA GLY A 827 8.45 36.66 -11.35
C GLY A 827 9.59 36.84 -10.35
N VAL A 828 9.30 37.22 -9.11
CA VAL A 828 10.29 37.31 -8.03
C VAL A 828 10.76 35.92 -7.64
N VAL A 829 12.07 35.78 -7.45
CA VAL A 829 12.69 34.62 -6.84
C VAL A 829 13.11 35.01 -5.43
N GLY A 830 12.70 34.18 -4.47
CA GLY A 830 13.01 34.38 -3.06
C GLY A 830 14.50 34.37 -2.74
N PRO A 831 14.90 35.01 -1.62
CA PRO A 831 16.30 35.12 -1.20
C PRO A 831 16.98 33.80 -0.83
#